data_AF-A0A1H6G4S6-F1
#
_entry.id   AF-A0A1H6G4S6-F1
#
_cell.length_a   1.000
_cell.length_b   1.000
_cell.length_c   1.000
_cell.angle_alpha   90.00
_cell.angle_beta   90.00
_cell.angle_gamma   90.00
#
_symmetry.space_group_name_H-M   'P 1'
#
loop_
_entity.id
_entity.type
_entity.pdbx_description
1 polymer ?
#
loop_
_entity_poly.entity_id
_entity_poly.type
_entity_poly.pdbx_seq_one_letter_code
_entity_poly.pdbx_strand_id
1 'polypeptide(L)'
;MTDNQEAPDSGADDSRLPTDEESVPDEESTAEQSPDSSPPGPHSKPSRRRFMQATAAASAVVGFTGAASAQDEDEDEDDDENGDNEFELGGASDAWVGEAPEDIEGEDNPTLVLEEGESYEVTWENLDGVEHNFVIIDEEGDHIVESELIGEEGETQTVEFEAEEEMSEYYCEPHPQTMRGDISFDEEEEEEEEEDVRYFPEGPTVGVDTVAEGMIAPTDFHDPEGSDYQYVSDQTGEIYLIGDDGIEDEPFLDIGDEMVAVGEEFAGQYADPEGDYDERGLLGLEFHPEYEDNGLFYVNYSAPPDDETPDDWSHVQVLSEFEAEDDESADLDSERRIMEIQHPQFNHDSGPMAFGPDGYLYYPMGDGGGGDDADYGHVEDWYDENEGGNGQDTEENLLGGILRIDVDEQEDQDYGEYGIPDDNPFMEGEDLEGEGLEEYYAWGLRNPFGITFSEDDRCIVADAGQLLYEAAYQIESGENYGWNVREGSHCFSTDSPATPPEDCPTETPDDVRGGEPLIDPVVEYPQVYEGEGVGIVIIGGHTYEDDTIEELEGKYIFGDWTVDQGRQQPLGRVFAAEPEDLDLEPTDDRDEYGGRPQEELWDMEEVMFEGNEDGELYHFVRQFGRGADGEVYILANQVGVPQGDTGVVLEMVPEGEGEEIEEPDDIEEPDDEEEDPAEDEEDAEDPDEDEDDEDEHPGDVDEEPDDEDENGENDENDENGTDDDE
;
A
#
# COMPACT_ATOMS: atom_id res chain seq x y z
N MET A 1 3.48 16.22 -62.08
CA MET A 1 2.77 16.70 -63.29
C MET A 1 1.33 16.95 -62.88
N THR A 2 0.90 18.21 -62.89
CA THR A 2 -0.48 18.75 -62.91
C THR A 2 -1.43 18.31 -61.78
N ASP A 3 -1.78 19.17 -60.81
CA ASP A 3 -2.66 20.36 -60.85
C ASP A 3 -4.15 20.07 -60.59
N ASN A 4 -4.75 20.99 -59.81
CA ASN A 4 -6.16 21.40 -59.59
C ASN A 4 -6.87 20.84 -58.33
N GLN A 5 -7.12 21.61 -57.26
CA GLN A 5 -7.98 22.81 -57.10
C GLN A 5 -9.43 22.63 -57.62
N GLU A 6 -10.42 22.69 -56.72
CA GLU A 6 -11.40 23.80 -56.59
C GLU A 6 -12.52 23.47 -55.56
N ALA A 7 -12.71 24.39 -54.60
CA ALA A 7 -13.93 24.60 -53.82
C ALA A 7 -15.07 25.21 -54.67
N PRO A 8 -16.32 25.31 -54.16
CA PRO A 8 -16.86 26.62 -53.74
C PRO A 8 -17.84 26.55 -52.53
N ASP A 9 -17.79 27.45 -51.54
CA ASP A 9 -18.32 28.84 -51.47
C ASP A 9 -19.75 28.98 -50.90
N SER A 10 -19.80 29.54 -49.68
CA SER A 10 -20.73 30.49 -49.02
C SER A 10 -22.27 30.44 -49.15
N GLY A 11 -22.92 30.81 -48.02
CA GLY A 11 -24.17 31.58 -48.06
C GLY A 11 -25.04 31.53 -46.80
N ALA A 12 -24.85 32.49 -45.89
CA ALA A 12 -25.74 32.82 -44.76
C ALA A 12 -27.06 33.50 -45.20
N ASP A 13 -28.14 33.33 -44.43
CA ASP A 13 -29.17 34.37 -44.20
C ASP A 13 -30.03 34.11 -42.93
N ASP A 14 -30.25 35.20 -42.19
CA ASP A 14 -30.89 35.44 -40.90
C ASP A 14 -32.43 35.60 -41.03
N SER A 15 -33.25 35.05 -40.12
CA SER A 15 -34.41 35.78 -39.55
C SER A 15 -35.28 35.03 -38.50
N ARG A 16 -35.15 35.48 -37.24
CA ARG A 16 -36.19 35.92 -36.27
C ARG A 16 -37.47 35.07 -36.00
N LEU A 17 -37.53 34.53 -34.77
CA LEU A 17 -38.54 34.66 -33.67
C LEU A 17 -39.96 35.24 -33.96
N PRO A 18 -41.06 34.77 -33.29
CA PRO A 18 -41.28 35.09 -31.85
C PRO A 18 -42.13 34.14 -30.94
N THR A 19 -41.83 34.20 -29.63
CA THR A 19 -42.64 34.28 -28.36
C THR A 19 -43.92 33.47 -28.11
N ASP A 20 -43.99 32.84 -26.92
CA ASP A 20 -44.97 33.01 -25.80
C ASP A 20 -44.82 31.79 -24.84
N GLU A 21 -44.30 31.88 -23.60
CA GLU A 21 -44.86 32.34 -22.29
C GLU A 21 -45.90 31.42 -21.59
N GLU A 22 -45.73 31.34 -20.25
CA GLU A 22 -46.56 30.78 -19.15
C GLU A 22 -46.37 29.27 -18.81
N SER A 23 -46.20 28.81 -17.56
CA SER A 23 -46.30 29.43 -16.21
C SER A 23 -45.87 28.43 -15.11
N VAL A 24 -45.36 28.98 -13.99
CA VAL A 24 -44.96 28.35 -12.70
C VAL A 24 -46.21 28.09 -11.81
N PRO A 25 -46.11 27.25 -10.75
CA PRO A 25 -46.22 27.86 -9.41
C PRO A 25 -45.31 27.27 -8.32
N ASP A 26 -44.79 28.18 -7.49
CA ASP A 26 -44.24 27.99 -6.13
C ASP A 26 -45.30 27.53 -5.12
N GLU A 27 -44.89 26.78 -4.09
CA GLU A 27 -45.38 26.96 -2.71
C GLU A 27 -44.21 26.90 -1.71
N GLU A 28 -44.00 28.03 -1.01
CA GLU A 28 -43.24 28.15 0.23
C GLU A 28 -43.96 27.48 1.41
N SER A 29 -43.20 26.93 2.36
CA SER A 29 -43.65 26.70 3.74
C SER A 29 -42.49 26.87 4.71
N THR A 30 -42.36 28.09 5.25
CA THR A 30 -41.57 28.43 6.44
C THR A 30 -42.18 27.86 7.73
N ALA A 31 -41.38 27.34 8.66
CA ALA A 31 -41.62 27.48 10.11
C ALA A 31 -40.38 27.15 10.96
N GLU A 32 -39.82 28.19 11.57
CA GLU A 32 -38.93 28.14 12.74
C GLU A 32 -39.58 27.45 13.95
N GLN A 33 -38.80 26.73 14.78
CA GLN A 33 -38.67 26.95 16.24
C GLN A 33 -37.95 25.80 16.97
N SER A 34 -36.80 26.10 17.57
CA SER A 34 -36.31 25.46 18.81
C SER A 34 -37.24 25.83 19.99
N PRO A 35 -37.25 25.04 21.08
CA PRO A 35 -36.78 25.62 22.34
C PRO A 35 -36.06 24.65 23.29
N ASP A 36 -34.95 25.15 23.83
CA ASP A 36 -34.34 24.83 25.13
C ASP A 36 -35.36 24.85 26.28
N SER A 37 -35.30 23.85 27.18
CA SER A 37 -35.63 23.98 28.61
C SER A 37 -35.31 22.71 29.43
N SER A 38 -34.21 22.71 30.18
CA SER A 38 -34.03 21.97 31.45
C SER A 38 -34.54 22.81 32.66
N PRO A 39 -34.58 22.34 33.93
CA PRO A 39 -34.90 21.04 34.56
C PRO A 39 -35.95 21.21 35.70
N PRO A 40 -36.21 20.24 36.63
CA PRO A 40 -35.38 20.11 37.86
C PRO A 40 -35.31 18.69 38.51
N GLY A 41 -34.20 18.39 39.21
CA GLY A 41 -34.13 17.41 40.31
C GLY A 41 -34.87 17.89 41.59
N PRO A 42 -34.73 17.31 42.81
CA PRO A 42 -33.56 16.57 43.33
C PRO A 42 -33.87 15.43 44.36
N HIS A 43 -32.80 14.96 45.02
CA HIS A 43 -32.68 14.30 46.36
C HIS A 43 -32.29 12.81 46.32
N SER A 44 -31.35 12.26 47.10
CA SER A 44 -30.38 12.76 48.10
C SER A 44 -29.59 11.55 48.64
N LYS A 45 -28.26 11.66 48.78
CA LYS A 45 -27.33 10.75 49.51
C LYS A 45 -27.77 10.54 51.00
N PRO A 46 -27.32 9.50 51.75
CA PRO A 46 -25.96 9.49 52.35
C PRO A 46 -25.27 8.12 52.69
N SER A 47 -23.96 8.05 52.44
CA SER A 47 -22.85 7.70 53.38
C SER A 47 -23.04 6.65 54.50
N ARG A 48 -22.09 5.68 54.62
CA ARG A 48 -21.13 5.57 55.77
C ARG A 48 -20.22 4.31 55.80
N ARG A 49 -18.91 4.59 55.92
CA ARG A 49 -17.77 3.87 56.54
C ARG A 49 -18.07 2.88 57.71
N ARG A 50 -17.34 1.73 57.76
CA ARG A 50 -16.32 1.28 58.79
C ARG A 50 -16.31 -0.25 59.11
N PHE A 51 -15.12 -0.86 58.95
CA PHE A 51 -14.24 -1.48 59.98
C PHE A 51 -14.50 -2.90 60.57
N MET A 52 -13.43 -3.72 60.48
CA MET A 52 -12.91 -4.79 61.38
C MET A 52 -13.40 -6.26 61.30
N GLN A 53 -12.45 -7.12 60.89
CA GLN A 53 -11.78 -8.19 61.67
C GLN A 53 -12.60 -9.20 62.50
N ALA A 54 -12.44 -10.47 62.09
CA ALA A 54 -11.76 -11.56 62.81
C ALA A 54 -12.57 -12.71 63.43
N THR A 55 -12.09 -13.92 63.09
CA THR A 55 -11.85 -15.12 63.94
C THR A 55 -12.85 -16.29 63.92
N ALA A 56 -12.44 -17.33 63.17
CA ALA A 56 -12.25 -18.75 63.54
C ALA A 56 -13.27 -19.54 64.37
N ALA A 57 -13.62 -20.73 63.86
CA ALA A 57 -13.63 -22.04 64.53
C ALA A 57 -13.93 -23.11 63.44
N ALA A 58 -13.15 -24.15 63.12
CA ALA A 58 -12.41 -25.18 63.87
C ALA A 58 -12.99 -26.58 63.62
N SER A 59 -12.15 -27.45 63.05
CA SER A 59 -12.02 -28.91 63.29
C SER A 59 -12.90 -29.89 62.50
N ALA A 60 -12.26 -30.77 61.72
CA ALA A 60 -12.14 -32.18 62.10
C ALA A 60 -10.95 -32.86 61.39
N VAL A 61 -10.12 -33.50 62.21
CA VAL A 61 -8.98 -34.35 61.86
C VAL A 61 -9.46 -35.80 61.71
N VAL A 62 -8.99 -36.51 60.69
CA VAL A 62 -8.64 -37.93 60.80
C VAL A 62 -7.18 -38.07 60.37
N GLY A 63 -6.40 -38.74 61.19
CA GLY A 63 -4.99 -38.99 60.92
C GLY A 63 -4.53 -40.29 61.58
N PHE A 64 -3.22 -40.53 61.41
CA PHE A 64 -2.35 -41.56 62.01
C PHE A 64 -2.41 -42.93 61.32
N THR A 65 -1.31 -43.54 60.86
CA THR A 65 0.12 -43.57 61.28
C THR A 65 0.91 -44.36 60.20
N GLY A 66 2.22 -44.23 59.96
CA GLY A 66 3.30 -43.51 60.62
C GLY A 66 4.65 -43.88 59.96
N ALA A 67 5.64 -42.99 60.07
CA ALA A 67 6.92 -43.06 59.37
C ALA A 67 7.94 -44.03 59.97
N ALA A 68 8.73 -44.70 59.11
CA ALA A 68 10.11 -45.11 59.37
C ALA A 68 10.89 -45.48 58.07
N SER A 69 11.69 -44.52 57.60
CA SER A 69 12.93 -44.58 56.79
C SER A 69 13.52 -45.93 56.32
N ALA A 70 13.74 -46.07 55.01
CA ALA A 70 14.85 -46.73 54.27
C ALA A 70 14.68 -46.37 52.78
N GLN A 71 15.61 -45.66 52.11
CA GLN A 71 16.69 -46.17 51.26
C GLN A 71 16.23 -47.05 50.06
N ASP A 72 16.45 -46.50 48.85
CA ASP A 72 16.50 -47.08 47.50
C ASP A 72 15.41 -48.07 47.08
N GLU A 73 14.67 -47.72 46.03
CA GLU A 73 14.40 -48.52 44.80
C GLU A 73 13.22 -47.89 44.04
N ASP A 74 13.39 -47.73 42.73
CA ASP A 74 12.37 -47.36 41.75
C ASP A 74 11.17 -48.32 41.80
N GLU A 75 9.95 -47.82 41.87
CA GLU A 75 8.74 -48.52 41.40
C GLU A 75 7.75 -47.47 40.88
N ASP A 76 7.26 -47.73 39.67
CA ASP A 76 6.32 -46.97 38.85
C ASP A 76 4.98 -46.73 39.59
N GLU A 77 4.43 -45.53 39.49
CA GLU A 77 3.01 -45.24 39.75
C GLU A 77 2.45 -44.66 38.45
N ASP A 78 1.50 -45.40 37.89
CA ASP A 78 0.65 -45.04 36.75
C ASP A 78 -0.03 -43.68 37.03
N ASP A 79 0.19 -42.68 36.17
CA ASP A 79 -0.69 -41.50 36.09
C ASP A 79 -2.00 -41.98 35.44
N ASP A 80 -3.11 -41.79 36.16
CA ASP A 80 -4.47 -42.04 35.65
C ASP A 80 -4.81 -40.93 34.63
N GLU A 81 -4.65 -41.21 33.33
CA GLU A 81 -5.31 -40.54 32.18
C GLU A 81 -6.82 -40.66 32.34
N ASN A 82 -7.47 -39.66 32.94
CA ASN A 82 -8.92 -39.68 33.10
C ASN A 82 -9.53 -38.28 33.23
N GLY A 83 -8.84 -37.24 32.73
CA GLY A 83 -9.27 -35.83 32.77
C GLY A 83 -9.60 -35.21 31.42
N ASP A 84 -9.45 -35.95 30.32
CA ASP A 84 -9.51 -35.39 28.96
C ASP A 84 -10.97 -35.17 28.47
N ASN A 85 -11.97 -35.74 29.19
CA ASN A 85 -13.38 -35.68 28.79
C ASN A 85 -14.29 -34.96 29.82
N GLU A 86 -13.70 -34.14 30.70
CA GLU A 86 -14.41 -33.35 31.70
C GLU A 86 -14.12 -31.86 31.48
N PHE A 87 -15.16 -31.06 31.22
CA PHE A 87 -15.08 -29.61 31.10
C PHE A 87 -15.69 -28.93 32.33
N GLU A 88 -15.02 -27.92 32.87
CA GLU A 88 -15.53 -27.05 33.92
C GLU A 88 -15.69 -25.61 33.38
N LEU A 89 -16.89 -25.04 33.54
CA LEU A 89 -17.22 -23.68 33.08
C LEU A 89 -17.84 -22.81 34.20
N GLY A 90 -17.66 -21.51 34.12
CA GLY A 90 -18.35 -20.48 34.88
C GLY A 90 -19.47 -19.84 34.06
N GLY A 91 -20.71 -19.88 34.53
CA GLY A 91 -21.83 -19.21 33.87
C GLY A 91 -22.06 -17.80 34.40
N ALA A 92 -21.77 -16.78 33.59
CA ALA A 92 -22.12 -15.39 33.84
C ALA A 92 -22.92 -14.82 32.66
N SER A 93 -23.83 -13.89 32.90
CA SER A 93 -24.68 -13.31 31.83
C SER A 93 -23.91 -12.62 30.70
N ASP A 94 -22.62 -12.33 30.92
CA ASP A 94 -21.70 -11.76 29.94
C ASP A 94 -21.01 -12.86 29.07
N ALA A 95 -20.71 -14.06 29.61
CA ALA A 95 -20.13 -15.20 28.86
C ALA A 95 -20.18 -16.53 29.66
N TRP A 96 -19.98 -17.66 28.96
CA TRP A 96 -19.42 -18.86 29.61
C TRP A 96 -17.92 -18.63 29.81
N VAL A 97 -17.37 -18.89 30.99
CA VAL A 97 -15.93 -18.70 31.26
C VAL A 97 -15.29 -20.06 31.46
N GLY A 98 -14.26 -20.44 30.72
CA GLY A 98 -13.59 -21.73 30.92
C GLY A 98 -12.83 -21.79 32.26
N GLU A 99 -12.93 -22.91 32.97
CA GLU A 99 -12.21 -23.16 34.22
C GLU A 99 -11.30 -24.41 34.17
N ALA A 100 -11.68 -25.45 33.43
CA ALA A 100 -10.85 -26.63 33.18
C ALA A 100 -11.33 -27.38 31.92
N PRO A 101 -10.44 -28.04 31.15
CA PRO A 101 -8.99 -28.22 31.34
C PRO A 101 -8.18 -26.91 31.19
N GLU A 102 -6.86 -26.96 31.44
CA GLU A 102 -5.97 -25.78 31.38
C GLU A 102 -6.09 -25.06 30.02
N ASP A 103 -6.37 -25.79 28.95
CA ASP A 103 -6.45 -25.29 27.57
C ASP A 103 -7.66 -24.40 27.30
N ILE A 104 -8.63 -24.31 28.22
CA ILE A 104 -9.75 -23.37 28.12
C ILE A 104 -9.81 -22.40 29.31
N GLU A 105 -8.84 -22.44 30.24
CA GLU A 105 -8.92 -21.69 31.50
C GLU A 105 -8.86 -20.17 31.26
N GLY A 106 -9.95 -19.48 31.57
CA GLY A 106 -10.05 -18.01 31.49
C GLY A 106 -10.61 -17.47 30.18
N GLU A 107 -10.89 -18.33 29.20
CA GLU A 107 -11.51 -17.95 27.93
C GLU A 107 -13.01 -17.69 28.08
N ASP A 108 -13.49 -16.69 27.36
CA ASP A 108 -14.92 -16.40 27.24
C ASP A 108 -15.50 -17.18 26.04
N ASN A 109 -16.44 -18.08 26.31
CA ASN A 109 -17.11 -19.01 25.41
C ASN A 109 -16.15 -19.95 24.65
N PRO A 110 -15.31 -20.72 25.36
CA PRO A 110 -14.27 -21.55 24.75
C PRO A 110 -14.84 -22.62 23.80
N THR A 111 -14.09 -22.98 22.77
CA THR A 111 -14.45 -24.11 21.91
C THR A 111 -14.28 -25.43 22.67
N LEU A 112 -15.33 -26.27 22.68
CA LEU A 112 -15.24 -27.61 23.28
C LEU A 112 -14.82 -28.60 22.20
N VAL A 113 -13.58 -29.09 22.27
CA VAL A 113 -13.05 -30.11 21.35
C VAL A 113 -13.42 -31.50 21.84
N LEU A 114 -14.05 -32.32 20.99
CA LEU A 114 -14.63 -33.62 21.35
C LEU A 114 -14.20 -34.73 20.40
N GLU A 115 -14.15 -35.98 20.84
CA GLU A 115 -13.97 -37.14 19.97
C GLU A 115 -15.32 -37.82 19.67
N GLU A 116 -15.62 -38.12 18.39
CA GLU A 116 -16.91 -38.70 18.01
C GLU A 116 -17.17 -40.04 18.73
N GLY A 117 -18.33 -40.13 19.40
CA GLY A 117 -18.76 -41.34 20.10
C GLY A 117 -18.14 -41.53 21.49
N GLU A 118 -17.30 -40.59 21.95
CA GLU A 118 -16.86 -40.52 23.33
C GLU A 118 -17.93 -39.85 24.22
N SER A 119 -17.82 -40.07 25.54
CA SER A 119 -18.76 -39.50 26.51
C SER A 119 -18.08 -38.40 27.30
N TYR A 120 -18.69 -37.22 27.28
CA TYR A 120 -18.19 -36.01 27.93
C TYR A 120 -19.09 -35.58 29.08
N GLU A 121 -18.47 -34.92 30.06
CA GLU A 121 -19.14 -34.29 31.18
C GLU A 121 -18.81 -32.79 31.22
N VAL A 122 -19.82 -31.93 31.06
CA VAL A 122 -19.68 -30.47 31.29
C VAL A 122 -20.28 -30.14 32.64
N THR A 123 -19.45 -29.69 33.58
CA THR A 123 -19.85 -29.12 34.86
C THR A 123 -19.74 -27.61 34.80
N TRP A 124 -20.76 -26.90 35.25
CA TRP A 124 -20.69 -25.44 35.31
C TRP A 124 -21.22 -24.85 36.62
N GLU A 125 -20.61 -23.75 37.09
CA GLU A 125 -21.02 -22.98 38.26
C GLU A 125 -21.73 -21.68 37.86
N ASN A 126 -22.87 -21.36 38.48
CA ASN A 126 -23.52 -20.07 38.28
C ASN A 126 -22.78 -18.95 39.03
N LEU A 127 -22.13 -18.03 38.31
CA LEU A 127 -21.25 -17.01 38.90
C LEU A 127 -21.97 -15.72 39.31
N ASP A 128 -23.16 -15.44 38.76
CA ASP A 128 -23.82 -14.12 38.89
C ASP A 128 -25.21 -14.13 39.55
N GLY A 129 -25.77 -15.33 39.81
CA GLY A 129 -27.08 -15.53 40.40
C GLY A 129 -28.26 -15.20 39.49
N VAL A 130 -28.06 -15.18 38.17
CA VAL A 130 -29.10 -15.09 37.12
C VAL A 130 -29.50 -16.49 36.66
N GLU A 131 -30.68 -16.66 36.04
CA GLU A 131 -31.09 -17.99 35.55
C GLU A 131 -30.29 -18.38 34.29
N HIS A 132 -29.58 -19.51 34.34
CA HIS A 132 -28.76 -20.07 33.26
C HIS A 132 -29.07 -21.55 33.03
N ASN A 133 -28.88 -22.03 31.80
CA ASN A 133 -28.85 -23.45 31.43
C ASN A 133 -27.84 -23.67 30.31
N PHE A 134 -27.36 -24.90 30.16
CA PHE A 134 -26.43 -25.30 29.11
C PHE A 134 -27.18 -26.12 28.05
N VAL A 135 -27.05 -25.73 26.79
CA VAL A 135 -27.72 -26.36 25.64
C VAL A 135 -26.71 -26.58 24.54
N ILE A 136 -26.76 -27.74 23.88
CA ILE A 136 -26.00 -28.03 22.64
C ILE A 136 -26.98 -28.13 21.48
N ILE A 137 -26.64 -27.56 20.32
CA ILE A 137 -27.41 -27.58 19.08
C ILE A 137 -26.60 -28.10 17.89
N ASP A 138 -27.32 -28.54 16.85
CA ASP A 138 -26.76 -28.74 15.50
C ASP A 138 -26.79 -27.46 14.65
N GLU A 139 -26.17 -27.52 13.46
CA GLU A 139 -26.12 -26.42 12.48
C GLU A 139 -27.52 -25.96 12.01
N GLU A 140 -28.53 -26.83 12.12
CA GLU A 140 -29.93 -26.50 11.80
C GLU A 140 -30.65 -25.81 12.98
N GLY A 141 -29.99 -25.72 14.14
CA GLY A 141 -30.47 -25.14 15.38
C GLY A 141 -31.39 -26.06 16.21
N ASP A 142 -31.39 -27.36 15.93
CA ASP A 142 -32.15 -28.35 16.70
C ASP A 142 -31.37 -28.73 17.98
N HIS A 143 -32.07 -28.78 19.12
CA HIS A 143 -31.44 -29.06 20.42
C HIS A 143 -31.09 -30.53 20.58
N ILE A 144 -29.82 -30.81 20.86
CA ILE A 144 -29.28 -32.16 21.10
C ILE A 144 -29.20 -32.43 22.61
N VAL A 145 -28.62 -31.50 23.36
CA VAL A 145 -28.47 -31.58 24.83
C VAL A 145 -29.11 -30.36 25.47
N GLU A 146 -29.81 -30.53 26.60
CA GLU A 146 -30.44 -29.41 27.32
C GLU A 146 -30.43 -29.68 28.83
N SER A 147 -29.86 -28.73 29.59
CA SER A 147 -29.80 -28.76 31.04
C SER A 147 -31.03 -28.09 31.68
N GLU A 148 -31.35 -28.44 32.93
CA GLU A 148 -32.32 -27.65 33.72
C GLU A 148 -31.79 -26.21 33.96
N LEU A 149 -32.70 -25.24 34.09
CA LEU A 149 -32.39 -23.86 34.49
C LEU A 149 -32.13 -23.78 36.00
N ILE A 150 -30.98 -23.21 36.39
CA ILE A 150 -30.62 -22.88 37.78
C ILE A 150 -30.30 -21.39 37.91
N GLY A 151 -30.48 -20.82 39.11
CA GLY A 151 -30.34 -19.37 39.32
C GLY A 151 -29.91 -18.97 40.72
N GLU A 152 -29.32 -19.89 41.49
CA GLU A 152 -28.66 -19.58 42.76
C GLU A 152 -27.14 -19.41 42.50
N GLU A 153 -26.58 -18.26 42.86
CA GLU A 153 -25.13 -17.99 42.76
C GLU A 153 -24.33 -19.04 43.53
N GLY A 154 -23.34 -19.66 42.87
CA GLY A 154 -22.54 -20.79 43.35
C GLY A 154 -23.24 -22.16 43.30
N GLU A 155 -24.41 -22.26 42.66
CA GLU A 155 -25.02 -23.55 42.32
C GLU A 155 -24.35 -24.11 41.08
N THR A 156 -23.95 -25.40 41.15
CA THR A 156 -23.34 -26.11 40.04
C THR A 156 -24.30 -27.12 39.42
N GLN A 157 -24.16 -27.32 38.12
CA GLN A 157 -24.88 -28.35 37.39
C GLN A 157 -23.94 -29.07 36.42
N THR A 158 -24.20 -30.36 36.24
CA THR A 158 -23.39 -31.23 35.41
C THR A 158 -24.28 -31.87 34.34
N VAL A 159 -23.78 -31.91 33.11
CA VAL A 159 -24.45 -32.49 31.95
C VAL A 159 -23.53 -33.52 31.31
N GLU A 160 -24.01 -34.76 31.21
CA GLU A 160 -23.32 -35.85 30.52
C GLU A 160 -23.93 -36.05 29.13
N PHE A 161 -23.12 -36.14 28.08
CA PHE A 161 -23.56 -36.43 26.73
C PHE A 161 -22.56 -37.33 25.98
N GLU A 162 -23.02 -37.98 24.91
CA GLU A 162 -22.17 -38.70 23.96
C GLU A 162 -21.95 -37.76 22.78
N ALA A 163 -20.71 -37.52 22.38
CA ALA A 163 -20.40 -36.59 21.32
C ALA A 163 -20.86 -37.18 19.97
N GLU A 164 -21.64 -36.40 19.24
CA GLU A 164 -22.20 -36.77 17.93
C GLU A 164 -21.75 -35.71 16.93
N GLU A 165 -21.19 -36.08 15.77
CA GLU A 165 -20.67 -35.15 14.71
C GLU A 165 -21.65 -34.01 14.33
N GLU A 166 -22.95 -34.16 14.60
CA GLU A 166 -23.94 -33.12 14.34
C GLU A 166 -23.96 -31.99 15.39
N MET A 167 -23.24 -32.12 16.51
CA MET A 167 -23.09 -31.06 17.51
C MET A 167 -22.20 -29.94 16.98
N SER A 168 -22.68 -28.70 17.04
CA SER A 168 -21.98 -27.55 16.43
C SER A 168 -21.69 -26.43 17.43
N GLU A 169 -22.65 -26.10 18.30
CA GLU A 169 -22.52 -24.99 19.24
C GLU A 169 -23.18 -25.34 20.56
N TYR A 170 -22.74 -24.68 21.63
CA TYR A 170 -23.41 -24.68 22.91
C TYR A 170 -23.76 -23.27 23.37
N TYR A 171 -24.86 -23.11 24.10
CA TYR A 171 -25.30 -21.79 24.56
C TYR A 171 -26.23 -21.83 25.78
N CYS A 172 -26.50 -20.63 26.32
CA CYS A 172 -27.49 -20.41 27.38
C CYS A 172 -28.79 -19.80 26.84
N GLU A 173 -29.95 -20.44 27.04
CA GLU A 173 -31.21 -19.97 26.45
C GLU A 173 -31.68 -18.59 26.93
N PRO A 174 -31.51 -18.21 28.22
CA PRO A 174 -31.79 -16.85 28.68
C PRO A 174 -30.83 -15.79 28.11
N HIS A 175 -29.62 -16.19 27.70
CA HIS A 175 -28.52 -15.31 27.27
C HIS A 175 -27.87 -15.77 25.94
N PRO A 176 -28.64 -15.99 24.85
CA PRO A 176 -28.17 -16.70 23.66
C PRO A 176 -27.29 -15.86 22.72
N GLN A 177 -26.94 -14.64 23.13
CA GLN A 177 -26.12 -13.72 22.34
C GLN A 177 -24.75 -13.49 22.98
N THR A 178 -24.60 -13.86 24.25
CA THR A 178 -23.40 -13.55 25.05
C THR A 178 -22.79 -14.81 25.64
N MET A 179 -23.62 -15.81 25.97
CA MET A 179 -23.17 -17.11 26.48
C MET A 179 -23.35 -18.18 25.40
N ARG A 180 -22.43 -18.22 24.43
CA ARG A 180 -22.47 -19.13 23.28
C ARG A 180 -21.07 -19.38 22.74
N GLY A 181 -20.67 -20.64 22.65
CA GLY A 181 -19.37 -21.07 22.11
C GLY A 181 -19.51 -22.29 21.19
N ASP A 182 -18.43 -22.62 20.51
CA ASP A 182 -18.41 -23.64 19.45
C ASP A 182 -18.05 -25.04 19.99
N ILE A 183 -18.39 -26.07 19.20
CA ILE A 183 -17.98 -27.46 19.42
C ILE A 183 -17.22 -27.93 18.20
N SER A 184 -16.00 -28.44 18.40
CA SER A 184 -15.17 -29.04 17.36
C SER A 184 -14.96 -30.53 17.64
N PHE A 185 -14.59 -31.31 16.61
CA PHE A 185 -14.28 -32.73 16.76
C PHE A 185 -12.82 -33.03 16.42
N ASP A 186 -12.09 -33.66 17.36
CA ASP A 186 -10.73 -34.19 17.14
C ASP A 186 -10.82 -35.38 16.16
N GLU A 187 -10.49 -35.15 14.89
CA GLU A 187 -10.12 -36.25 14.00
C GLU A 187 -8.69 -36.67 14.36
N GLU A 188 -8.43 -37.98 14.55
CA GLU A 188 -7.05 -38.49 14.67
C GLU A 188 -6.25 -37.97 13.46
N GLU A 189 -5.45 -36.93 13.69
CA GLU A 189 -4.41 -36.48 12.79
C GLU A 189 -3.49 -37.69 12.54
N GLU A 190 -3.72 -38.39 11.41
CA GLU A 190 -2.56 -38.58 10.56
C GLU A 190 -2.03 -37.15 10.39
N GLU A 191 -0.83 -36.84 10.88
CA GLU A 191 -0.03 -35.71 10.42
C GLU A 191 0.04 -35.85 8.88
N GLU A 192 -1.05 -35.51 8.18
CA GLU A 192 -0.98 -34.79 6.94
C GLU A 192 -0.27 -33.52 7.40
N GLU A 193 1.01 -33.42 7.02
CA GLU A 193 1.67 -32.12 6.94
C GLU A 193 0.59 -31.19 6.42
N GLU A 194 0.13 -30.20 7.21
CA GLU A 194 -0.56 -29.07 6.62
C GLU A 194 0.44 -28.58 5.59
N GLU A 195 0.24 -28.96 4.32
CA GLU A 195 0.99 -28.37 3.23
C GLU A 195 0.55 -26.93 3.32
N ASP A 196 1.40 -26.04 3.88
CA ASP A 196 1.26 -24.59 3.78
C ASP A 196 0.69 -24.31 2.41
N VAL A 197 -0.59 -23.90 2.33
CA VAL A 197 -1.25 -23.69 1.05
C VAL A 197 -0.75 -22.36 0.54
N ARG A 198 0.50 -22.32 0.08
CA ARG A 198 1.05 -21.15 -0.57
C ARG A 198 0.22 -20.87 -1.81
N TYR A 199 -0.29 -19.64 -1.90
CA TYR A 199 -1.02 -19.18 -3.09
C TYR A 199 -0.17 -19.36 -4.36
N PHE A 200 1.12 -19.03 -4.26
CA PHE A 200 2.07 -19.26 -5.34
C PHE A 200 2.78 -20.61 -5.18
N PRO A 201 3.00 -21.35 -6.28
CA PRO A 201 3.91 -22.49 -6.24
C PRO A 201 5.34 -22.02 -5.96
N GLU A 202 6.08 -22.81 -5.18
CA GLU A 202 7.53 -22.62 -5.02
C GLU A 202 8.23 -22.74 -6.38
N GLY A 203 9.03 -21.75 -6.69
CA GLY A 203 9.89 -21.66 -7.85
C GLY A 203 11.35 -22.02 -7.54
N PRO A 204 12.30 -21.52 -8.35
CA PRO A 204 13.72 -21.77 -8.17
C PRO A 204 14.24 -21.23 -6.83
N THR A 205 15.18 -21.97 -6.22
CA THR A 205 15.94 -21.47 -5.07
C THR A 205 17.22 -20.79 -5.56
N VAL A 206 17.50 -19.58 -5.07
CA VAL A 206 18.69 -18.79 -5.39
C VAL A 206 19.47 -18.42 -4.12
N GLY A 207 20.75 -18.14 -4.27
CA GLY A 207 21.52 -17.41 -3.25
C GLY A 207 21.50 -15.92 -3.55
N VAL A 208 22.02 -15.11 -2.62
CA VAL A 208 22.25 -13.68 -2.85
C VAL A 208 23.66 -13.26 -2.43
N ASP A 209 24.27 -12.35 -3.17
CA ASP A 209 25.51 -11.68 -2.79
C ASP A 209 25.22 -10.18 -2.57
N THR A 210 25.70 -9.63 -1.44
CA THR A 210 25.57 -8.19 -1.16
C THR A 210 26.55 -7.40 -2.03
N VAL A 211 26.02 -6.58 -2.93
CA VAL A 211 26.81 -5.73 -3.84
C VAL A 211 27.11 -4.38 -3.20
N ALA A 212 26.10 -3.81 -2.55
CA ALA A 212 26.18 -2.53 -1.87
C ALA A 212 25.25 -2.52 -0.65
N GLU A 213 25.66 -1.80 0.40
CA GLU A 213 24.91 -1.66 1.66
C GLU A 213 25.15 -0.27 2.26
N GLY A 214 24.28 0.15 3.17
CA GLY A 214 24.40 1.42 3.88
C GLY A 214 23.69 2.59 3.21
N MET A 215 22.88 2.30 2.18
CA MET A 215 21.90 3.22 1.60
C MET A 215 20.72 3.41 2.56
N ILE A 216 19.86 4.37 2.28
CA ILE A 216 18.63 4.59 3.05
C ILE A 216 17.50 3.79 2.39
N ALA A 217 17.30 4.07 1.11
CA ALA A 217 16.10 3.71 0.38
C ALA A 217 16.43 3.66 -1.12
N PRO A 218 17.10 2.60 -1.61
CA PRO A 218 17.44 2.50 -3.02
C PRO A 218 16.18 2.48 -3.89
N THR A 219 16.24 3.13 -5.06
CA THR A 219 15.10 3.34 -5.98
C THR A 219 15.35 2.88 -7.40
N ASP A 220 16.60 2.81 -7.85
CA ASP A 220 16.95 2.32 -9.20
C ASP A 220 18.42 1.91 -9.25
N PHE A 221 18.79 0.99 -10.14
CA PHE A 221 20.17 0.51 -10.30
C PHE A 221 20.50 0.21 -11.76
N HIS A 222 21.68 0.68 -12.18
CA HIS A 222 22.17 0.53 -13.54
C HIS A 222 23.66 0.17 -13.57
N ASP A 223 24.01 -0.75 -14.46
CA ASP A 223 25.38 -1.09 -14.83
C ASP A 223 25.61 -0.77 -16.33
N PRO A 224 25.81 0.52 -16.68
CA PRO A 224 25.90 0.91 -18.08
C PRO A 224 27.18 0.37 -18.73
N GLU A 225 27.04 -0.19 -19.95
CA GLU A 225 28.16 -0.75 -20.70
C GLU A 225 29.34 0.25 -20.78
N GLY A 226 30.53 -0.22 -20.44
CA GLY A 226 31.76 0.56 -20.57
C GLY A 226 32.13 1.42 -19.35
N SER A 227 31.26 1.50 -18.34
CA SER A 227 31.54 2.14 -17.06
C SER A 227 32.54 1.32 -16.22
N ASP A 228 33.34 2.02 -15.40
CA ASP A 228 34.16 1.39 -14.36
C ASP A 228 33.37 1.15 -13.04
N TYR A 229 32.13 1.65 -12.96
CA TYR A 229 31.24 1.62 -11.78
C TYR A 229 29.82 1.20 -12.14
N GLN A 230 29.13 0.62 -11.16
CA GLN A 230 27.66 0.50 -11.16
C GLN A 230 27.06 1.69 -10.40
N TYR A 231 25.81 2.03 -10.67
CA TYR A 231 25.14 3.21 -10.12
C TYR A 231 23.85 2.79 -9.43
N VAL A 232 23.58 3.37 -8.27
CA VAL A 232 22.33 3.18 -7.54
C VAL A 232 21.79 4.52 -7.09
N SER A 233 20.54 4.82 -7.44
CA SER A 233 19.84 6.00 -6.89
C SER A 233 19.21 5.66 -5.55
N ASP A 234 19.22 6.62 -4.64
CA ASP A 234 18.54 6.56 -3.36
C ASP A 234 17.45 7.63 -3.32
N GLN A 235 16.33 7.30 -2.69
CA GLN A 235 15.15 8.16 -2.59
C GLN A 235 15.48 9.53 -2.00
N THR A 236 16.54 9.63 -1.18
CA THR A 236 17.00 10.88 -0.55
C THR A 236 17.74 11.84 -1.47
N GLY A 237 17.97 11.47 -2.74
CA GLY A 237 18.47 12.36 -3.79
C GLY A 237 19.93 12.13 -4.20
N GLU A 238 20.60 11.15 -3.62
CA GLU A 238 21.93 10.72 -4.01
C GLU A 238 21.91 9.64 -5.09
N ILE A 239 22.85 9.71 -6.03
CA ILE A 239 23.22 8.59 -6.90
C ILE A 239 24.61 8.14 -6.47
N TYR A 240 24.72 6.93 -5.93
CA TYR A 240 25.98 6.37 -5.45
C TYR A 240 26.70 5.58 -6.54
N LEU A 241 28.02 5.60 -6.48
CA LEU A 241 28.91 4.75 -7.28
C LEU A 241 29.24 3.50 -6.47
N ILE A 242 29.16 2.34 -7.13
CA ILE A 242 29.56 1.05 -6.57
C ILE A 242 30.79 0.57 -7.33
N GLY A 243 31.92 0.48 -6.61
CA GLY A 243 33.19 -0.03 -7.13
C GLY A 243 33.57 -1.40 -6.58
N ASP A 244 34.81 -1.82 -6.83
CA ASP A 244 35.37 -3.12 -6.38
C ASP A 244 35.28 -3.37 -4.86
N ASP A 245 35.21 -2.30 -4.06
CA ASP A 245 35.24 -2.33 -2.58
C ASP A 245 33.88 -1.89 -1.96
N GLY A 246 32.80 -1.76 -2.75
CA GLY A 246 31.46 -1.30 -2.34
C GLY A 246 31.14 0.14 -2.75
N ILE A 247 30.23 0.80 -2.03
CA ILE A 247 29.85 2.21 -2.26
C ILE A 247 31.06 3.14 -2.04
N GLU A 248 31.26 4.09 -2.95
CA GLU A 248 32.29 5.12 -2.85
C GLU A 248 31.89 6.26 -1.88
N ASP A 249 32.90 6.93 -1.28
CA ASP A 249 32.69 7.99 -0.27
C ASP A 249 31.96 9.24 -0.81
N GLU A 250 32.06 9.49 -2.11
CA GLU A 250 31.47 10.64 -2.79
C GLU A 250 30.43 10.14 -3.82
N PRO A 251 29.18 10.66 -3.80
CA PRO A 251 28.17 10.25 -4.77
C PRO A 251 28.48 10.81 -6.17
N PHE A 252 27.98 10.13 -7.19
CA PHE A 252 28.02 10.55 -8.59
C PHE A 252 27.24 11.86 -8.80
N LEU A 253 26.06 11.94 -8.18
CA LEU A 253 25.15 13.09 -8.18
C LEU A 253 24.50 13.21 -6.80
N ASP A 254 24.25 14.44 -6.35
CA ASP A 254 23.47 14.74 -5.14
C ASP A 254 22.54 15.92 -5.44
N ILE A 255 21.25 15.63 -5.55
CA ILE A 255 20.17 16.60 -5.81
C ILE A 255 19.25 16.78 -4.59
N GLY A 256 19.64 16.32 -3.40
CA GLY A 256 18.81 16.39 -2.19
C GLY A 256 18.34 17.82 -1.86
N ASP A 257 19.14 18.83 -2.18
CA ASP A 257 18.81 20.26 -1.98
C ASP A 257 17.78 20.80 -3.00
N GLU A 258 17.57 20.13 -4.15
CA GLU A 258 16.65 20.55 -5.23
C GLU A 258 15.27 19.88 -5.14
N MET A 259 15.14 18.84 -4.31
CA MET A 259 13.91 18.07 -4.10
C MET A 259 13.16 18.46 -2.82
N VAL A 260 11.97 17.91 -2.65
CA VAL A 260 11.30 17.90 -1.35
C VAL A 260 12.12 17.12 -0.33
N ALA A 261 12.08 17.52 0.94
CA ALA A 261 12.78 16.79 1.99
C ALA A 261 12.04 15.49 2.32
N VAL A 262 12.73 14.37 2.24
CA VAL A 262 12.25 13.02 2.59
C VAL A 262 12.95 12.52 3.86
N GLY A 263 12.32 11.62 4.63
CA GLY A 263 12.95 10.86 5.72
C GLY A 263 13.26 11.57 7.06
N GLU A 264 13.56 12.88 7.12
CA GLU A 264 13.94 13.55 8.40
C GLU A 264 13.03 14.71 8.83
N GLU A 265 12.25 15.29 7.91
CA GLU A 265 11.32 16.42 8.16
C GLU A 265 9.96 16.17 7.51
N PHE A 266 9.33 15.03 7.83
CA PHE A 266 7.93 14.73 7.51
C PHE A 266 6.92 15.64 8.27
N ALA A 267 7.30 16.90 8.50
CA ALA A 267 6.51 17.92 9.18
C ALA A 267 6.38 19.15 8.26
N GLY A 268 5.49 19.03 7.28
CA GLY A 268 5.09 20.09 6.36
C GLY A 268 3.60 20.00 6.03
N GLN A 269 3.08 20.99 5.31
CA GLN A 269 1.70 20.97 4.78
C GLN A 269 1.43 19.76 3.85
N TYR A 270 2.50 19.17 3.31
CA TYR A 270 2.46 18.22 2.19
C TYR A 270 2.93 16.80 2.58
N ALA A 271 3.12 16.52 3.87
CA ALA A 271 3.45 15.20 4.39
C ALA A 271 2.17 14.55 4.93
N ASP A 272 2.09 13.22 4.90
CA ASP A 272 1.06 12.49 5.66
C ASP A 272 1.19 12.89 7.14
N PRO A 273 0.17 13.52 7.74
CA PRO A 273 0.25 13.89 9.14
C PRO A 273 0.26 12.68 10.10
N GLU A 274 0.05 11.45 9.60
CA GLU A 274 -0.18 10.23 10.36
C GLU A 274 0.89 9.13 10.20
N GLY A 275 1.85 9.24 9.27
CA GLY A 275 2.80 8.15 8.93
C GLY A 275 4.29 8.52 8.77
N ASP A 276 5.14 7.51 8.55
CA ASP A 276 6.57 7.63 8.15
C ASP A 276 6.79 7.32 6.64
N TYR A 277 5.69 7.11 5.89
CA TYR A 277 5.65 6.71 4.47
C TYR A 277 5.64 7.92 3.53
N ASP A 278 6.43 7.86 2.45
CA ASP A 278 6.53 8.89 1.42
C ASP A 278 6.98 8.23 0.12
N GLU A 279 6.31 8.47 -1.01
CA GLU A 279 6.76 7.99 -2.33
C GLU A 279 7.55 9.06 -3.09
N ARG A 280 7.59 10.30 -2.60
CA ARG A 280 8.38 11.35 -3.23
C ARG A 280 9.87 11.09 -3.07
N GLY A 281 10.67 11.78 -3.86
CA GLY A 281 12.13 11.75 -3.76
C GLY A 281 12.76 11.61 -5.13
N LEU A 282 13.92 10.96 -5.20
CA LEU A 282 14.55 10.54 -6.46
C LEU A 282 14.12 9.10 -6.77
N LEU A 283 13.31 8.94 -7.81
CA LEU A 283 12.52 7.71 -8.04
C LEU A 283 12.95 6.90 -9.26
N GLY A 284 13.68 7.50 -10.19
CA GLY A 284 14.18 6.81 -11.36
C GLY A 284 15.50 7.41 -11.86
N LEU A 285 16.34 6.54 -12.41
CA LEU A 285 17.60 6.85 -13.08
C LEU A 285 17.64 6.09 -14.39
N GLU A 286 17.92 6.76 -15.50
CA GLU A 286 18.08 6.06 -16.78
C GLU A 286 19.21 6.70 -17.60
N PHE A 287 20.08 5.87 -18.18
CA PHE A 287 21.18 6.34 -19.00
C PHE A 287 20.75 6.42 -20.46
N HIS A 288 21.22 7.45 -21.17
CA HIS A 288 20.94 7.54 -22.60
C HIS A 288 21.50 6.31 -23.34
N PRO A 289 20.83 5.75 -24.38
CA PRO A 289 21.35 4.60 -25.13
C PRO A 289 22.69 4.85 -25.83
N GLU A 290 23.10 6.11 -25.95
CA GLU A 290 24.40 6.57 -26.46
C GLU A 290 25.31 7.15 -25.34
N TYR A 291 25.11 6.76 -24.07
CA TYR A 291 25.82 7.29 -22.90
C TYR A 291 27.35 7.27 -23.05
N GLU A 292 27.93 6.18 -23.58
CA GLU A 292 29.39 6.11 -23.85
C GLU A 292 29.91 7.25 -24.74
N ASP A 293 29.06 7.81 -25.61
CA ASP A 293 29.41 8.85 -26.58
C ASP A 293 28.98 10.25 -26.12
N ASN A 294 27.85 10.40 -25.42
CA ASN A 294 27.26 11.70 -25.06
C ASN A 294 27.29 12.03 -23.55
N GLY A 295 27.47 11.05 -22.66
CA GLY A 295 27.47 11.23 -21.22
C GLY A 295 26.12 11.67 -20.63
N LEU A 296 25.01 11.51 -21.36
CA LEU A 296 23.69 11.95 -20.91
C LEU A 296 22.97 10.88 -20.08
N PHE A 297 22.34 11.31 -19.00
CA PHE A 297 21.47 10.47 -18.18
C PHE A 297 20.29 11.31 -17.66
N TYR A 298 19.25 10.63 -17.21
CA TYR A 298 17.96 11.22 -16.86
C TYR A 298 17.56 10.78 -15.45
N VAL A 299 16.91 11.68 -14.74
CA VAL A 299 16.38 11.42 -13.40
C VAL A 299 14.92 11.86 -13.30
N ASN A 300 14.12 11.07 -12.59
CA ASN A 300 12.74 11.38 -12.22
C ASN A 300 12.69 11.70 -10.73
N TYR A 301 12.28 12.91 -10.34
CA TYR A 301 12.26 13.29 -8.93
C TYR A 301 11.19 14.32 -8.57
N SER A 302 10.86 14.37 -7.28
CA SER A 302 9.84 15.26 -6.72
C SER A 302 10.46 16.59 -6.26
N ALA A 303 10.26 17.66 -7.04
CA ALA A 303 10.69 19.01 -6.70
C ALA A 303 9.64 19.76 -5.84
N PRO A 304 10.05 20.73 -5.00
CA PRO A 304 9.10 21.54 -4.23
C PRO A 304 8.08 22.27 -5.12
N PRO A 305 6.84 22.51 -4.63
CA PRO A 305 5.85 23.35 -5.30
C PRO A 305 6.41 24.70 -5.77
N ASP A 306 6.02 25.12 -6.96
CA ASP A 306 6.38 26.40 -7.56
C ASP A 306 5.19 27.38 -7.59
N ASP A 307 5.32 28.48 -8.34
CA ASP A 307 4.26 29.51 -8.45
C ASP A 307 3.06 29.06 -9.32
N GLU A 308 3.19 27.95 -10.07
CA GLU A 308 2.17 27.35 -10.94
C GLU A 308 1.44 26.20 -10.24
N THR A 309 2.06 25.55 -9.24
CA THR A 309 1.44 24.55 -8.38
C THR A 309 0.22 25.11 -7.63
N PRO A 310 -0.95 24.46 -7.72
CA PRO A 310 -2.11 24.84 -6.90
C PRO A 310 -1.80 24.80 -5.40
N ASP A 311 -2.42 25.70 -4.61
CA ASP A 311 -2.10 25.90 -3.18
C ASP A 311 -2.20 24.63 -2.31
N ASP A 312 -3.04 23.68 -2.71
CA ASP A 312 -3.32 22.43 -1.98
C ASP A 312 -2.58 21.21 -2.57
N TRP A 313 -1.79 21.38 -3.64
CA TRP A 313 -1.06 20.28 -4.29
C TRP A 313 0.31 20.06 -3.66
N SER A 314 0.78 18.82 -3.71
CA SER A 314 1.92 18.31 -2.95
C SER A 314 3.28 18.82 -3.47
N HIS A 315 3.55 18.64 -4.77
CA HIS A 315 4.87 18.87 -5.36
C HIS A 315 4.80 18.99 -6.89
N VAL A 316 5.97 19.14 -7.51
CA VAL A 316 6.14 19.05 -8.98
C VAL A 316 6.97 17.82 -9.27
N GLN A 317 6.46 16.88 -10.07
CA GLN A 317 7.25 15.76 -10.56
C GLN A 317 8.08 16.21 -11.77
N VAL A 318 9.38 16.00 -11.71
CA VAL A 318 10.35 16.56 -12.66
C VAL A 318 11.14 15.44 -13.31
N LEU A 319 11.13 15.43 -14.64
CA LEU A 319 12.08 14.70 -15.47
C LEU A 319 13.21 15.64 -15.88
N SER A 320 14.44 15.34 -15.44
CA SER A 320 15.64 16.14 -15.76
C SER A 320 16.68 15.32 -16.51
N GLU A 321 17.37 15.97 -17.45
CA GLU A 321 18.58 15.49 -18.10
C GLU A 321 19.81 16.12 -17.43
N PHE A 322 20.87 15.33 -17.27
CA PHE A 322 22.19 15.76 -16.79
C PHE A 322 23.30 15.21 -17.70
N GLU A 323 24.45 15.88 -17.69
CA GLU A 323 25.69 15.45 -18.37
C GLU A 323 26.73 14.98 -17.34
N ALA A 324 27.27 13.77 -17.52
CA ALA A 324 28.41 13.25 -16.79
C ALA A 324 29.69 14.03 -17.13
N GLU A 325 30.49 14.41 -16.13
CA GLU A 325 31.84 14.94 -16.36
C GLU A 325 32.82 13.81 -16.72
N ASP A 326 32.64 12.66 -16.05
CA ASP A 326 33.30 11.37 -16.20
C ASP A 326 32.52 10.29 -15.42
N ASP A 327 32.97 9.04 -15.44
CA ASP A 327 32.32 7.92 -14.73
C ASP A 327 32.30 8.09 -13.19
N GLU A 328 33.02 9.08 -12.63
CA GLU A 328 33.08 9.34 -11.19
C GLU A 328 32.18 10.52 -10.77
N SER A 329 31.65 11.32 -11.70
CA SER A 329 30.90 12.54 -11.33
C SER A 329 30.02 13.12 -12.44
N ALA A 330 28.90 13.72 -12.04
CA ALA A 330 28.01 14.50 -12.90
C ALA A 330 28.12 16.02 -12.70
N ASP A 331 27.84 16.81 -13.75
CA ASP A 331 27.77 18.27 -13.66
C ASP A 331 26.37 18.71 -13.20
N LEU A 332 26.21 19.03 -11.92
CA LEU A 332 24.94 19.58 -11.39
C LEU A 332 24.48 20.86 -12.13
N ASP A 333 25.40 21.69 -12.64
CA ASP A 333 25.04 22.91 -13.38
C ASP A 333 24.56 22.59 -14.82
N SER A 334 24.63 21.33 -15.26
CA SER A 334 24.17 20.88 -16.59
C SER A 334 22.67 20.58 -16.67
N GLU A 335 21.97 20.58 -15.53
CA GLU A 335 20.54 20.21 -15.44
C GLU A 335 19.72 20.90 -16.54
N ARG A 336 18.96 20.06 -17.25
CA ARG A 336 17.91 20.49 -18.17
C ARG A 336 16.62 19.79 -17.79
N ARG A 337 15.69 20.52 -17.18
CA ARG A 337 14.33 20.03 -16.89
C ARG A 337 13.57 19.85 -18.20
N ILE A 338 13.27 18.60 -18.52
CA ILE A 338 12.62 18.19 -19.76
C ILE A 338 11.11 18.32 -19.63
N MET A 339 10.56 17.82 -18.52
CA MET A 339 9.12 17.82 -18.24
C MET A 339 8.87 18.11 -16.75
N GLU A 340 7.84 18.90 -16.47
CA GLU A 340 7.41 19.27 -15.13
C GLU A 340 5.89 19.04 -15.03
N ILE A 341 5.47 18.07 -14.20
CA ILE A 341 4.07 17.70 -13.99
C ILE A 341 3.67 18.15 -12.59
N GLN A 342 2.64 18.97 -12.49
CA GLN A 342 2.10 19.36 -11.19
C GLN A 342 1.45 18.12 -10.56
N HIS A 343 1.83 17.76 -9.33
CA HIS A 343 1.40 16.52 -8.71
C HIS A 343 0.52 16.79 -7.49
N PRO A 344 -0.73 16.29 -7.45
CA PRO A 344 -1.66 16.63 -6.40
C PRO A 344 -1.28 16.03 -5.05
N GLN A 345 -0.97 14.74 -4.98
CA GLN A 345 -0.66 14.06 -3.72
C GLN A 345 0.82 13.69 -3.59
N PHE A 346 1.22 13.13 -2.46
CA PHE A 346 2.61 12.73 -2.16
C PHE A 346 2.92 11.26 -2.52
N ASN A 347 1.97 10.62 -3.19
CA ASN A 347 2.03 9.23 -3.60
C ASN A 347 1.48 9.08 -5.02
N HIS A 348 1.81 7.96 -5.65
CA HIS A 348 1.67 7.64 -7.07
C HIS A 348 2.56 8.50 -7.96
N ASP A 349 3.79 8.75 -7.49
CA ASP A 349 4.76 9.66 -8.10
C ASP A 349 5.60 8.99 -9.22
N SER A 350 5.21 7.77 -9.61
CA SER A 350 5.94 6.87 -10.50
C SER A 350 7.26 6.34 -9.91
N GLY A 351 8.14 5.81 -10.75
CA GLY A 351 9.38 5.11 -10.38
C GLY A 351 10.41 5.16 -11.52
N PRO A 352 11.07 4.03 -11.83
CA PRO A 352 12.00 3.91 -12.95
C PRO A 352 11.40 4.31 -14.29
N MET A 353 12.28 4.71 -15.21
CA MET A 353 11.98 5.01 -16.60
C MET A 353 12.77 4.06 -17.50
N ALA A 354 12.40 3.97 -18.77
CA ALA A 354 13.16 3.13 -19.70
C ALA A 354 13.24 3.73 -21.10
N PHE A 355 14.39 3.59 -21.74
CA PHE A 355 14.46 3.76 -23.19
C PHE A 355 13.92 2.54 -23.91
N GLY A 356 12.95 2.77 -24.80
CA GLY A 356 12.44 1.72 -25.67
C GLY A 356 13.45 1.31 -26.74
N PRO A 357 13.24 0.15 -27.39
CA PRO A 357 14.08 -0.32 -28.49
C PRO A 357 14.02 0.58 -29.74
N ASP A 358 13.07 1.51 -29.76
CA ASP A 358 12.92 2.57 -30.76
C ASP A 358 13.79 3.81 -30.48
N GLY A 359 14.39 3.91 -29.29
CA GLY A 359 15.27 5.00 -28.88
C GLY A 359 14.55 6.17 -28.22
N TYR A 360 13.26 6.05 -27.90
CA TYR A 360 12.51 7.08 -27.18
C TYR A 360 12.45 6.77 -25.68
N LEU A 361 12.30 7.81 -24.87
CA LEU A 361 12.15 7.65 -23.42
C LEU A 361 10.69 7.39 -23.09
N TYR A 362 10.43 6.30 -22.38
CA TYR A 362 9.14 5.95 -21.80
C TYR A 362 9.14 6.38 -20.34
N TYR A 363 8.22 7.27 -20.00
CA TYR A 363 8.10 7.89 -18.70
C TYR A 363 6.73 7.52 -18.10
N PRO A 364 6.68 6.54 -17.18
CA PRO A 364 5.45 6.21 -16.48
C PRO A 364 5.03 7.36 -15.56
N MET A 365 3.73 7.49 -15.29
CA MET A 365 3.18 8.49 -14.38
C MET A 365 1.93 7.94 -13.70
N GLY A 366 1.87 8.00 -12.37
CA GLY A 366 0.70 7.59 -11.62
C GLY A 366 -0.46 8.56 -11.76
N ASP A 367 -1.63 8.16 -11.27
CA ASP A 367 -2.89 8.88 -11.37
C ASP A 367 -2.98 10.14 -10.48
N GLY A 368 -1.95 10.44 -9.69
CA GLY A 368 -1.93 11.59 -8.79
C GLY A 368 -2.19 11.27 -7.32
N GLY A 369 -2.50 10.02 -6.94
CA GLY A 369 -2.53 9.55 -5.55
C GLY A 369 -3.84 9.78 -4.79
N GLY A 370 -3.79 9.79 -3.46
CA GLY A 370 -4.95 10.14 -2.60
C GLY A 370 -5.92 8.99 -2.31
N GLY A 371 -5.74 7.83 -2.96
CA GLY A 371 -6.55 6.64 -2.75
C GLY A 371 -7.99 6.79 -3.31
N ASP A 372 -8.52 5.71 -3.86
CA ASP A 372 -9.87 5.63 -4.43
C ASP A 372 -10.20 6.72 -5.48
N ASP A 373 -9.22 7.47 -6.00
CA ASP A 373 -9.37 8.63 -6.89
C ASP A 373 -10.42 9.68 -6.42
N ALA A 374 -10.65 9.80 -5.12
CA ALA A 374 -11.74 10.61 -4.56
C ALA A 374 -11.31 12.01 -4.07
N ASP A 375 -10.01 12.29 -4.06
CA ASP A 375 -9.44 13.52 -3.52
C ASP A 375 -9.20 14.62 -4.58
N TYR A 376 -8.64 15.75 -4.17
CA TYR A 376 -8.31 16.82 -5.10
C TYR A 376 -7.24 16.38 -6.10
N GLY A 377 -7.36 16.84 -7.35
CA GLY A 377 -6.39 16.53 -8.40
C GLY A 377 -6.92 15.57 -9.47
N HIS A 378 -7.99 14.83 -9.17
CA HIS A 378 -8.69 14.00 -10.15
C HIS A 378 -9.74 14.80 -10.93
N VAL A 379 -9.94 14.43 -12.19
CA VAL A 379 -10.81 15.13 -13.15
C VAL A 379 -12.03 14.29 -13.50
N GLU A 380 -13.11 14.95 -13.95
CA GLU A 380 -14.30 14.24 -14.45
C GLU A 380 -13.94 13.48 -15.74
N ASP A 381 -14.38 12.23 -15.85
CA ASP A 381 -14.17 11.41 -17.05
C ASP A 381 -15.51 10.89 -17.63
N TRP A 382 -15.44 9.84 -18.44
CA TRP A 382 -16.60 9.27 -19.12
C TRP A 382 -17.47 8.33 -18.25
N TYR A 383 -16.92 7.83 -17.14
CA TYR A 383 -17.50 6.78 -16.31
C TYR A 383 -18.20 7.37 -15.07
N ASP A 384 -19.46 7.76 -15.23
CA ASP A 384 -20.30 8.42 -14.21
C ASP A 384 -20.44 7.66 -12.86
N GLU A 385 -20.14 6.35 -12.83
CA GLU A 385 -20.21 5.52 -11.63
C GLU A 385 -19.07 5.81 -10.64
N ASN A 386 -17.90 6.24 -11.11
CA ASN A 386 -16.85 6.84 -10.30
C ASN A 386 -16.94 8.37 -10.45
N GLU A 387 -16.48 9.16 -9.47
CA GLU A 387 -16.53 10.63 -9.57
C GLU A 387 -15.50 11.23 -10.56
N GLY A 388 -14.86 10.38 -11.36
CA GLY A 388 -13.73 10.69 -12.23
C GLY A 388 -12.48 9.90 -11.82
N GLY A 389 -11.37 10.16 -12.52
CA GLY A 389 -10.10 9.50 -12.31
C GLY A 389 -9.11 9.86 -13.41
N ASN A 390 -7.85 10.10 -13.05
CA ASN A 390 -6.86 10.54 -14.03
C ASN A 390 -6.43 9.42 -14.99
N GLY A 391 -6.61 8.15 -14.61
CA GLY A 391 -6.33 7.02 -15.51
C GLY A 391 -7.25 6.97 -16.75
N GLN A 392 -8.47 7.52 -16.69
CA GLN A 392 -9.40 7.52 -17.82
C GLN A 392 -9.44 8.83 -18.62
N ASP A 393 -8.82 9.88 -18.09
CA ASP A 393 -8.67 11.16 -18.77
C ASP A 393 -7.38 11.20 -19.60
N THR A 394 -7.50 11.70 -20.82
CA THR A 394 -6.37 11.87 -21.74
C THR A 394 -6.20 13.33 -22.19
N GLU A 395 -7.03 14.26 -21.72
CA GLU A 395 -7.14 15.61 -22.28
C GLU A 395 -6.72 16.73 -21.31
N GLU A 396 -6.87 16.55 -19.99
CA GLU A 396 -6.67 17.63 -19.01
C GLU A 396 -5.29 17.62 -18.36
N ASN A 397 -4.66 16.45 -18.19
CA ASN A 397 -3.36 16.30 -17.55
C ASN A 397 -2.57 15.08 -18.11
N LEU A 398 -1.37 14.84 -17.57
CA LEU A 398 -0.42 13.79 -17.98
C LEU A 398 -0.27 12.69 -16.91
N LEU A 399 -1.27 12.49 -16.06
CA LEU A 399 -1.28 11.48 -15.00
C LEU A 399 -1.93 10.17 -15.50
N GLY A 400 -1.69 9.06 -14.80
CA GLY A 400 -2.37 7.78 -15.00
C GLY A 400 -2.03 7.04 -16.30
N GLY A 401 -0.77 7.09 -16.75
CA GLY A 401 -0.37 6.49 -18.01
C GLY A 401 1.13 6.39 -18.26
N ILE A 402 1.48 5.97 -19.47
CA ILE A 402 2.86 5.93 -19.98
C ILE A 402 3.02 7.01 -21.02
N LEU A 403 3.93 7.94 -20.77
CA LEU A 403 4.32 8.98 -21.72
C LEU A 403 5.50 8.49 -22.56
N ARG A 404 5.57 8.88 -23.84
CA ARG A 404 6.69 8.53 -24.74
C ARG A 404 7.15 9.76 -25.49
N ILE A 405 8.40 10.15 -25.26
CA ILE A 405 8.97 11.42 -25.74
C ILE A 405 10.32 11.24 -26.45
N ASP A 406 10.63 12.18 -27.34
CA ASP A 406 11.92 12.31 -28.01
C ASP A 406 12.80 13.34 -27.27
N VAL A 407 13.73 12.86 -26.46
CA VAL A 407 14.67 13.70 -25.70
C VAL A 407 15.82 14.27 -26.55
N ASP A 408 16.04 13.70 -27.75
CA ASP A 408 17.06 14.15 -28.71
C ASP A 408 16.58 15.34 -29.55
N GLU A 409 15.27 15.50 -29.73
CA GLU A 409 14.66 16.57 -30.51
C GLU A 409 14.43 17.85 -29.68
N GLN A 410 15.46 18.70 -29.61
CA GLN A 410 15.43 19.96 -28.83
C GLN A 410 14.89 21.19 -29.61
N GLU A 411 14.53 21.04 -30.89
CA GLU A 411 14.17 22.17 -31.76
C GLU A 411 12.66 22.34 -31.99
N ASP A 412 11.80 21.50 -31.42
CA ASP A 412 10.35 21.68 -31.51
C ASP A 412 9.82 22.65 -30.45
N GLN A 413 9.56 23.90 -30.88
CA GLN A 413 9.12 24.97 -29.99
C GLN A 413 7.68 24.80 -29.49
N ASP A 414 6.95 23.80 -29.99
CA ASP A 414 5.57 23.56 -29.60
C ASP A 414 5.49 22.77 -28.26
N TYR A 415 6.48 21.92 -27.94
CA TYR A 415 6.54 21.11 -26.69
C TYR A 415 7.69 21.48 -25.75
N GLY A 416 8.60 22.37 -26.18
CA GLY A 416 9.62 22.95 -25.30
C GLY A 416 10.98 22.28 -25.45
N GLU A 417 11.36 21.45 -24.48
CA GLU A 417 12.72 20.88 -24.33
C GLU A 417 12.84 19.44 -24.89
N TYR A 418 11.74 18.88 -25.41
CA TYR A 418 11.66 17.56 -26.04
C TYR A 418 10.74 17.61 -27.28
N GLY A 419 10.77 16.55 -28.08
CA GLY A 419 9.85 16.30 -29.19
C GLY A 419 8.87 15.16 -28.88
N ILE A 420 7.85 15.02 -29.73
CA ILE A 420 6.90 13.91 -29.66
C ILE A 420 7.14 12.98 -30.86
N PRO A 421 7.26 11.66 -30.66
CA PRO A 421 7.33 10.73 -31.78
C PRO A 421 6.11 10.85 -32.70
N ASP A 422 6.36 10.92 -34.02
CA ASP A 422 5.32 11.08 -35.05
C ASP A 422 4.25 9.96 -35.04
N ASP A 423 4.52 8.83 -34.38
CA ASP A 423 3.65 7.67 -34.28
C ASP A 423 3.00 7.49 -32.89
N ASN A 424 3.08 8.50 -32.01
CA ASN A 424 2.26 8.50 -30.80
C ASN A 424 0.75 8.54 -31.13
N PRO A 425 -0.11 7.84 -30.35
CA PRO A 425 -1.53 7.65 -30.64
C PRO A 425 -2.33 8.89 -31.01
N PHE A 426 -2.07 10.01 -30.32
CA PHE A 426 -2.85 11.25 -30.46
C PHE A 426 -2.28 12.26 -31.47
N MET A 427 -1.17 11.93 -32.14
CA MET A 427 -0.49 12.80 -33.10
C MET A 427 -1.32 13.11 -34.36
N GLU A 428 -1.05 14.27 -35.00
CA GLU A 428 -1.70 14.66 -36.27
C GLU A 428 -1.50 13.58 -37.35
N GLY A 429 -2.60 12.95 -37.77
CA GLY A 429 -2.61 11.91 -38.80
C GLY A 429 -2.77 10.48 -38.30
N GLU A 430 -2.73 10.25 -36.98
CA GLU A 430 -3.00 8.97 -36.34
C GLU A 430 -4.51 8.77 -36.05
N ASP A 431 -4.88 7.55 -35.64
CA ASP A 431 -6.29 7.14 -35.54
C ASP A 431 -7.05 7.85 -34.39
N LEU A 432 -6.35 8.28 -33.33
CA LEU A 432 -6.90 9.00 -32.18
C LEU A 432 -6.59 10.51 -32.19
N GLU A 433 -6.15 11.08 -33.33
CA GLU A 433 -5.82 12.51 -33.45
C GLU A 433 -6.84 13.43 -32.76
N GLY A 434 -6.35 14.20 -31.77
CA GLY A 434 -7.13 15.24 -31.08
C GLY A 434 -8.13 14.72 -30.03
N GLU A 435 -8.01 13.47 -29.61
CA GLU A 435 -8.76 12.86 -28.48
C GLU A 435 -7.89 12.76 -27.20
N GLY A 436 -6.71 13.39 -27.17
CA GLY A 436 -5.81 13.39 -26.02
C GLY A 436 -4.54 14.23 -26.22
N LEU A 437 -3.74 14.35 -25.16
CA LEU A 437 -2.40 14.95 -25.18
C LEU A 437 -1.43 14.03 -25.93
N GLU A 438 -0.52 14.63 -26.71
CA GLU A 438 0.27 13.91 -27.71
C GLU A 438 1.44 13.11 -27.11
N GLU A 439 1.78 13.38 -25.85
CA GLU A 439 2.76 12.69 -25.03
C GLU A 439 2.35 11.25 -24.69
N TYR A 440 1.06 10.96 -24.57
CA TYR A 440 0.59 9.64 -24.15
C TYR A 440 0.92 8.57 -25.17
N TYR A 441 1.58 7.50 -24.70
CA TYR A 441 1.72 6.24 -25.40
C TYR A 441 0.59 5.27 -25.03
N ALA A 442 0.21 5.22 -23.75
CA ALA A 442 -0.91 4.46 -23.22
C ALA A 442 -1.43 5.08 -21.90
N TRP A 443 -2.63 4.72 -21.46
CA TRP A 443 -3.30 5.29 -20.27
C TRP A 443 -4.10 4.24 -19.51
N GLY A 444 -4.75 4.62 -18.42
CA GLY A 444 -5.56 3.71 -17.60
C GLY A 444 -4.77 2.98 -16.54
N LEU A 445 -3.66 3.55 -16.07
CA LEU A 445 -2.81 3.00 -15.01
C LEU A 445 -3.01 3.78 -13.70
N ARG A 446 -2.77 3.11 -12.57
CA ARG A 446 -2.94 3.68 -11.23
C ARG A 446 -1.62 4.24 -10.69
N ASN A 447 -0.66 3.37 -10.46
CA ASN A 447 0.67 3.68 -9.96
C ASN A 447 1.70 2.77 -10.65
N PRO A 448 2.11 3.09 -11.90
CA PRO A 448 3.06 2.30 -12.66
C PRO A 448 4.47 2.45 -12.04
N PHE A 449 4.79 1.56 -11.11
CA PHE A 449 5.95 1.61 -10.21
C PHE A 449 7.06 0.64 -10.65
N GLY A 450 7.33 0.66 -11.94
CA GLY A 450 8.39 -0.12 -12.58
C GLY A 450 8.08 -0.40 -14.03
N ILE A 451 9.05 -0.14 -14.92
CA ILE A 451 8.94 -0.36 -16.36
C ILE A 451 10.20 -1.05 -16.85
N THR A 452 10.03 -1.97 -17.80
CA THR A 452 11.16 -2.64 -18.45
C THR A 452 10.83 -3.03 -19.89
N PHE A 453 11.88 -3.12 -20.71
CA PHE A 453 11.82 -3.75 -22.03
C PHE A 453 12.59 -5.05 -22.04
N SER A 454 11.97 -6.14 -22.50
CA SER A 454 12.66 -7.42 -22.71
C SER A 454 13.42 -7.47 -24.04
N GLU A 455 14.35 -8.42 -24.22
CA GLU A 455 15.04 -8.64 -25.52
C GLU A 455 14.10 -8.83 -26.73
N ASP A 456 12.87 -9.31 -26.49
CA ASP A 456 11.86 -9.52 -27.52
C ASP A 456 10.94 -8.28 -27.70
N ASP A 457 11.39 -7.11 -27.23
CA ASP A 457 10.75 -5.79 -27.35
C ASP A 457 9.40 -5.67 -26.59
N ARG A 458 9.15 -6.47 -25.54
CA ARG A 458 7.93 -6.32 -24.71
C ARG A 458 8.14 -5.22 -23.67
N CYS A 459 7.27 -4.22 -23.65
CA CYS A 459 7.16 -3.27 -22.55
C CYS A 459 6.32 -3.90 -21.43
N ILE A 460 6.89 -4.10 -20.25
CA ILE A 460 6.19 -4.63 -19.08
C ILE A 460 6.19 -3.56 -18.01
N VAL A 461 5.04 -3.33 -17.39
CA VAL A 461 4.85 -2.36 -16.31
C VAL A 461 4.16 -3.03 -15.14
N ALA A 462 4.76 -2.94 -13.94
CA ALA A 462 4.08 -3.26 -12.69
C ALA A 462 3.25 -2.05 -12.25
N ASP A 463 1.97 -2.26 -11.96
CA ASP A 463 1.02 -1.20 -11.61
C ASP A 463 0.34 -1.56 -10.28
N ALA A 464 0.67 -0.81 -9.23
CA ALA A 464 0.20 -1.12 -7.88
C ALA A 464 -1.31 -0.88 -7.74
N GLY A 465 -2.00 -1.87 -7.19
CA GLY A 465 -3.44 -1.88 -6.96
C GLY A 465 -3.90 -0.95 -5.84
N GLN A 466 -5.21 -0.89 -5.62
CA GLN A 466 -5.79 -0.07 -4.56
C GLN A 466 -5.90 -0.83 -3.24
N LEU A 467 -6.54 -2.00 -3.24
CA LEU A 467 -6.89 -2.73 -2.02
C LEU A 467 -7.03 -4.24 -2.20
N LEU A 468 -7.35 -4.72 -3.40
CA LEU A 468 -7.72 -6.12 -3.59
C LEU A 468 -6.74 -6.89 -4.47
N TYR A 469 -6.18 -6.26 -5.49
CA TYR A 469 -5.42 -6.96 -6.52
C TYR A 469 -4.22 -6.17 -6.99
N GLU A 470 -3.10 -6.87 -7.14
CA GLU A 470 -1.87 -6.35 -7.72
C GLU A 470 -1.67 -6.90 -9.14
N ALA A 471 -1.11 -6.10 -10.05
CA ALA A 471 -1.03 -6.47 -11.46
C ALA A 471 0.21 -5.96 -12.19
N ALA A 472 0.62 -6.69 -13.22
CA ALA A 472 1.53 -6.19 -14.24
C ALA A 472 0.92 -6.32 -15.63
N TYR A 473 1.21 -5.34 -16.49
CA TYR A 473 0.66 -5.22 -17.83
C TYR A 473 1.76 -5.29 -18.88
N GLN A 474 1.45 -5.89 -20.03
CA GLN A 474 2.22 -5.67 -21.24
C GLN A 474 1.66 -4.43 -21.95
N ILE A 475 2.48 -3.39 -22.07
CA ILE A 475 2.05 -2.10 -22.60
C ILE A 475 2.16 -2.05 -24.13
N GLU A 476 1.07 -1.70 -24.82
CA GLU A 476 1.05 -1.39 -26.25
C GLU A 476 0.51 0.02 -26.52
N SER A 477 0.86 0.54 -27.71
CA SER A 477 0.53 1.91 -28.09
C SER A 477 -0.98 2.10 -28.30
N GLY A 478 -1.56 3.08 -27.63
CA GLY A 478 -2.96 3.49 -27.78
C GLY A 478 -3.95 2.61 -27.02
N GLU A 479 -3.47 1.86 -26.03
CA GLU A 479 -4.29 0.99 -25.19
C GLU A 479 -4.65 1.67 -23.85
N ASN A 480 -5.75 1.19 -23.26
CA ASN A 480 -6.32 1.66 -21.99
C ASN A 480 -6.33 0.50 -20.98
N TYR A 481 -5.64 0.64 -19.86
CA TYR A 481 -5.53 -0.40 -18.81
C TYR A 481 -6.61 -0.33 -17.73
N GLY A 482 -7.59 0.56 -17.90
CA GLY A 482 -8.88 0.46 -17.22
C GLY A 482 -8.98 1.08 -15.84
N TRP A 483 -7.89 1.52 -15.21
CA TRP A 483 -7.98 2.26 -13.94
C TRP A 483 -8.68 3.61 -14.15
N ASN A 484 -9.68 4.02 -13.36
CA ASN A 484 -10.20 3.38 -12.14
C ASN A 484 -11.54 2.64 -12.35
N VAL A 485 -11.92 2.28 -13.57
CA VAL A 485 -13.09 1.42 -13.82
C VAL A 485 -12.84 0.00 -13.32
N ARG A 486 -11.58 -0.44 -13.38
CA ARG A 486 -11.10 -1.78 -13.04
C ARG A 486 -9.83 -1.69 -12.20
N GLU A 487 -9.68 -2.64 -11.29
CA GLU A 487 -8.46 -2.90 -10.51
C GLU A 487 -7.94 -4.26 -10.97
N GLY A 488 -6.83 -4.25 -11.71
CA GLY A 488 -6.46 -5.41 -12.52
C GLY A 488 -7.56 -5.74 -13.53
N SER A 489 -7.94 -7.01 -13.56
CA SER A 489 -9.04 -7.55 -14.34
C SER A 489 -10.39 -7.44 -13.60
N HIS A 490 -10.44 -7.02 -12.34
CA HIS A 490 -11.65 -6.94 -11.54
C HIS A 490 -12.34 -5.58 -11.66
N CYS A 491 -13.62 -5.52 -11.35
CA CYS A 491 -14.33 -4.25 -11.29
C CYS A 491 -13.88 -3.44 -10.09
N PHE A 492 -13.87 -2.11 -10.21
CA PHE A 492 -13.56 -1.19 -9.13
C PHE A 492 -14.73 -0.23 -8.86
N SER A 493 -14.75 0.35 -7.67
CA SER A 493 -15.76 1.31 -7.24
C SER A 493 -15.19 2.22 -6.16
N THR A 494 -15.05 3.51 -6.44
CA THR A 494 -14.59 4.51 -5.45
C THR A 494 -15.52 4.57 -4.22
N ASP A 495 -16.82 4.31 -4.42
CA ASP A 495 -17.83 4.27 -3.34
C ASP A 495 -17.70 3.04 -2.41
N SER A 496 -17.07 1.95 -2.87
CA SER A 496 -17.03 0.65 -2.19
C SER A 496 -15.83 -0.20 -2.63
N PRO A 497 -14.59 0.26 -2.41
CA PRO A 497 -13.38 -0.36 -2.95
C PRO A 497 -13.18 -1.80 -2.45
N ALA A 498 -13.50 -2.09 -1.18
CA ALA A 498 -13.42 -3.44 -0.62
C ALA A 498 -14.60 -4.37 -1.00
N THR A 499 -15.60 -3.89 -1.73
CA THR A 499 -16.73 -4.72 -2.20
C THR A 499 -17.23 -4.18 -3.52
N PRO A 500 -16.44 -4.33 -4.60
CA PRO A 500 -16.78 -3.78 -5.90
C PRO A 500 -18.05 -4.42 -6.48
N PRO A 501 -18.69 -3.76 -7.46
CA PRO A 501 -19.85 -4.31 -8.16
C PRO A 501 -19.51 -5.60 -8.91
N GLU A 502 -20.51 -6.48 -9.06
CA GLU A 502 -20.36 -7.74 -9.82
C GLU A 502 -20.06 -7.53 -11.32
N ASP A 503 -20.45 -6.37 -11.87
CA ASP A 503 -20.30 -6.05 -13.29
C ASP A 503 -19.82 -4.60 -13.45
N CYS A 504 -18.90 -4.39 -14.38
CA CYS A 504 -18.39 -3.10 -14.85
C CYS A 504 -18.16 -3.16 -16.37
N PRO A 505 -17.99 -2.02 -17.06
CA PRO A 505 -17.63 -2.02 -18.47
C PRO A 505 -16.29 -2.72 -18.74
N THR A 506 -16.18 -3.37 -19.89
CA THR A 506 -14.92 -3.90 -20.45
C THR A 506 -14.46 -3.11 -21.68
N GLU A 507 -15.24 -2.14 -22.12
CA GLU A 507 -14.91 -1.22 -23.20
C GLU A 507 -15.55 0.13 -22.88
N THR A 508 -14.93 1.20 -23.37
CA THR A 508 -15.52 2.54 -23.26
C THR A 508 -16.75 2.66 -24.17
N PRO A 509 -17.63 3.67 -23.98
CA PRO A 509 -18.69 3.96 -24.93
C PRO A 509 -18.18 4.27 -26.34
N ASP A 510 -18.97 3.96 -27.39
CA ASP A 510 -18.65 4.25 -28.80
C ASP A 510 -18.17 5.71 -29.07
N ASP A 511 -18.59 6.66 -28.23
CA ASP A 511 -18.26 8.08 -28.34
C ASP A 511 -17.06 8.55 -27.50
N VAL A 512 -16.39 7.63 -26.80
CA VAL A 512 -15.14 7.85 -26.07
C VAL A 512 -14.05 7.08 -26.80
N ARG A 513 -13.18 7.79 -27.53
CA ARG A 513 -12.05 7.21 -28.29
C ARG A 513 -12.41 6.00 -29.18
N GLY A 514 -13.67 5.90 -29.59
CA GLY A 514 -14.16 4.87 -30.50
C GLY A 514 -14.58 3.53 -29.87
N GLY A 515 -14.77 3.49 -28.55
CA GLY A 515 -15.13 2.27 -27.83
C GLY A 515 -13.94 1.33 -27.66
N GLU A 516 -12.85 1.85 -27.09
CA GLU A 516 -11.63 1.09 -26.84
C GLU A 516 -11.84 0.04 -25.74
N PRO A 517 -11.20 -1.13 -25.84
CA PRO A 517 -11.22 -2.13 -24.77
C PRO A 517 -10.43 -1.64 -23.55
N LEU A 518 -10.84 -2.10 -22.37
CA LEU A 518 -10.06 -1.96 -21.13
C LEU A 518 -9.20 -3.23 -20.97
N ILE A 519 -7.92 -3.13 -21.29
CA ILE A 519 -6.98 -4.24 -21.45
C ILE A 519 -6.70 -4.94 -20.11
N ASP A 520 -6.69 -6.27 -20.13
CA ASP A 520 -6.41 -7.10 -18.96
C ASP A 520 -4.89 -7.26 -18.71
N PRO A 521 -4.48 -7.52 -17.46
CA PRO A 521 -3.07 -7.74 -17.12
C PRO A 521 -2.50 -9.05 -17.68
N VAL A 522 -1.16 -9.16 -17.62
CA VAL A 522 -0.42 -10.40 -17.91
C VAL A 522 -0.07 -11.18 -16.64
N VAL A 523 0.01 -10.49 -15.50
CA VAL A 523 0.21 -11.04 -14.15
C VAL A 523 -0.81 -10.38 -13.24
N GLU A 524 -1.46 -11.16 -12.39
CA GLU A 524 -2.41 -10.69 -11.39
C GLU A 524 -2.39 -11.63 -10.20
N TYR A 525 -2.53 -11.07 -8.99
CA TYR A 525 -2.70 -11.83 -7.76
C TYR A 525 -3.44 -10.97 -6.71
N PRO A 526 -4.19 -11.59 -5.78
CA PRO A 526 -4.92 -10.86 -4.74
C PRO A 526 -3.97 -10.40 -3.62
N GLN A 527 -4.39 -9.42 -2.83
CA GLN A 527 -3.70 -9.08 -1.58
C GLN A 527 -3.94 -10.11 -0.47
N VAL A 528 -5.14 -10.72 -0.44
CA VAL A 528 -5.54 -11.75 0.52
C VAL A 528 -6.24 -12.92 -0.19
N TYR A 529 -5.88 -14.14 0.15
CA TYR A 529 -6.51 -15.36 -0.37
C TYR A 529 -6.78 -16.35 0.77
N GLU A 530 -8.01 -16.86 0.85
CA GLU A 530 -8.45 -17.79 1.91
C GLU A 530 -8.19 -17.33 3.36
N GLY A 531 -8.05 -16.01 3.57
CA GLY A 531 -7.77 -15.39 4.87
C GLY A 531 -6.29 -15.11 5.12
N GLU A 532 -5.41 -15.55 4.21
CA GLU A 532 -3.96 -15.38 4.31
C GLU A 532 -3.47 -14.23 3.41
N GLY A 533 -2.45 -13.51 3.88
CA GLY A 533 -1.78 -12.49 3.09
C GLY A 533 -1.03 -13.10 1.91
N VAL A 534 -1.21 -12.52 0.72
CA VAL A 534 -0.53 -12.96 -0.52
C VAL A 534 0.45 -11.89 -1.00
N GLY A 535 0.01 -10.64 -1.03
CA GLY A 535 0.84 -9.46 -1.33
C GLY A 535 0.15 -8.18 -0.90
N ILE A 536 0.79 -7.03 -1.16
CA ILE A 536 0.26 -5.70 -0.78
C ILE A 536 0.55 -4.67 -1.85
N VAL A 537 1.77 -4.67 -2.40
CA VAL A 537 2.19 -3.72 -3.42
C VAL A 537 3.13 -4.45 -4.37
N ILE A 538 2.69 -4.65 -5.61
CA ILE A 538 3.61 -5.12 -6.65
C ILE A 538 4.70 -4.09 -6.89
N ILE A 539 5.93 -4.57 -6.93
CA ILE A 539 7.12 -3.81 -7.27
C ILE A 539 7.58 -4.28 -8.65
N GLY A 540 8.14 -3.33 -9.41
CA GLY A 540 8.68 -3.52 -10.76
C GLY A 540 9.66 -4.68 -10.94
N GLY A 541 10.35 -4.71 -12.07
CA GLY A 541 11.16 -5.87 -12.39
C GLY A 541 11.86 -5.80 -13.73
N HIS A 542 12.65 -6.82 -14.02
CA HIS A 542 13.31 -7.00 -15.30
C HIS A 542 13.21 -8.44 -15.78
N THR A 543 13.28 -8.64 -17.10
CA THR A 543 13.50 -9.98 -17.64
C THR A 543 14.94 -10.41 -17.28
N TYR A 544 15.08 -11.60 -16.71
CA TYR A 544 16.39 -12.18 -16.44
C TYR A 544 16.97 -12.75 -17.75
N GLU A 545 17.99 -12.10 -18.29
CA GLU A 545 18.54 -12.40 -19.62
C GLU A 545 19.91 -13.08 -19.55
N ASP A 546 20.54 -13.07 -18.37
CA ASP A 546 21.78 -13.80 -18.11
C ASP A 546 21.56 -15.34 -18.07
N ASP A 547 22.63 -16.12 -18.30
CA ASP A 547 22.59 -17.58 -18.34
C ASP A 547 23.17 -18.28 -17.08
N THR A 548 23.52 -17.51 -16.04
CA THR A 548 24.11 -18.03 -14.80
C THR A 548 23.11 -18.82 -13.96
N ILE A 549 21.86 -18.33 -13.84
CA ILE A 549 20.75 -19.06 -13.21
C ILE A 549 19.82 -19.59 -14.31
N GLU A 550 20.11 -20.79 -14.82
CA GLU A 550 19.40 -21.41 -15.96
C GLU A 550 17.85 -21.50 -15.77
N GLU A 551 17.36 -21.49 -14.52
CA GLU A 551 15.93 -21.60 -14.19
C GLU A 551 15.16 -20.26 -14.25
N LEU A 552 15.88 -19.13 -14.31
CA LEU A 552 15.32 -17.78 -14.45
C LEU A 552 15.44 -17.22 -15.88
N GLU A 553 16.27 -17.81 -16.74
CA GLU A 553 16.50 -17.35 -18.13
C GLU A 553 15.17 -17.10 -18.89
N GLY A 554 14.95 -15.85 -19.28
CA GLY A 554 13.78 -15.38 -20.03
C GLY A 554 12.53 -15.11 -19.19
N LYS A 555 12.55 -15.34 -17.87
CA LYS A 555 11.44 -15.02 -16.97
C LYS A 555 11.45 -13.54 -16.59
N TYR A 556 10.26 -12.97 -16.39
CA TYR A 556 10.11 -11.65 -15.79
C TYR A 556 10.24 -11.78 -14.27
N ILE A 557 11.28 -11.17 -13.71
CA ILE A 557 11.54 -11.17 -12.26
C ILE A 557 11.07 -9.85 -11.68
N PHE A 558 10.20 -9.94 -10.69
CA PHE A 558 9.58 -8.80 -10.02
C PHE A 558 9.29 -9.17 -8.57
N GLY A 559 8.66 -8.30 -7.79
CA GLY A 559 8.42 -8.59 -6.37
C GLY A 559 7.16 -7.98 -5.80
N ASP A 560 6.97 -8.24 -4.52
CA ASP A 560 5.98 -7.57 -3.68
C ASP A 560 6.70 -6.97 -2.47
N TRP A 561 6.32 -5.75 -2.11
CA TRP A 561 7.01 -4.96 -1.07
C TRP A 561 7.13 -5.70 0.26
N THR A 562 6.02 -6.30 0.71
CA THR A 562 5.96 -7.20 1.87
C THR A 562 4.65 -7.97 1.87
N VAL A 563 4.66 -9.23 2.32
CA VAL A 563 3.43 -9.99 2.56
C VAL A 563 2.74 -9.64 3.88
N ASP A 564 3.45 -8.99 4.80
CA ASP A 564 2.91 -8.58 6.10
C ASP A 564 1.87 -7.47 5.94
N GLN A 565 0.59 -7.84 6.07
CA GLN A 565 -0.55 -6.91 5.96
C GLN A 565 -0.46 -5.75 6.96
N GLY A 566 0.29 -5.92 8.06
CA GLY A 566 0.61 -4.88 9.03
C GLY A 566 1.59 -3.82 8.53
N ARG A 567 2.27 -4.05 7.39
CA ARG A 567 3.30 -3.17 6.78
C ARG A 567 4.48 -2.84 7.70
N GLN A 568 4.80 -3.75 8.62
CA GLN A 568 5.82 -3.57 9.64
C GLN A 568 6.98 -4.53 9.45
N GLN A 569 6.72 -5.74 8.97
CA GLN A 569 7.73 -6.77 8.83
C GLN A 569 8.37 -6.76 7.44
N PRO A 570 9.70 -6.92 7.35
CA PRO A 570 10.44 -6.92 6.09
C PRO A 570 10.31 -8.29 5.38
N LEU A 571 9.09 -8.70 5.04
CA LEU A 571 8.79 -9.99 4.43
C LEU A 571 8.49 -9.83 2.93
N GLY A 572 9.35 -9.12 2.21
CA GLY A 572 9.26 -8.92 0.77
C GLY A 572 9.46 -10.22 0.00
N ARG A 573 8.71 -10.36 -1.10
CA ARG A 573 8.69 -11.55 -1.95
C ARG A 573 9.23 -11.24 -3.33
N VAL A 574 9.83 -12.24 -3.98
CA VAL A 574 10.32 -12.14 -5.35
C VAL A 574 9.67 -13.24 -6.18
N PHE A 575 9.22 -12.90 -7.38
CA PHE A 575 8.49 -13.79 -8.27
C PHE A 575 9.18 -13.92 -9.62
N ALA A 576 8.98 -15.06 -10.26
CA ALA A 576 9.41 -15.31 -11.63
C ALA A 576 8.21 -15.73 -12.48
N ALA A 577 7.77 -14.86 -13.39
CA ALA A 577 6.70 -15.14 -14.34
C ALA A 577 7.26 -15.54 -15.71
N GLU A 578 6.65 -16.52 -16.39
CA GLU A 578 7.03 -16.97 -17.73
C GLU A 578 6.24 -16.22 -18.81
N PRO A 579 6.89 -15.32 -19.61
CA PRO A 579 6.17 -14.54 -20.60
C PRO A 579 5.58 -15.40 -21.73
N GLU A 580 4.28 -15.26 -21.95
CA GLU A 580 3.54 -15.88 -23.05
C GLU A 580 2.84 -14.85 -23.97
N ASP A 581 2.56 -15.26 -25.21
CA ASP A 581 1.72 -14.50 -26.14
C ASP A 581 0.23 -14.70 -25.79
N LEU A 582 -0.37 -13.75 -25.09
CA LEU A 582 -1.78 -13.76 -24.67
C LEU A 582 -2.65 -12.86 -25.55
N ASP A 583 -3.96 -13.11 -25.53
CA ASP A 583 -4.98 -12.16 -26.03
C ASP A 583 -5.39 -11.28 -24.84
N LEU A 584 -4.97 -10.02 -24.86
CA LEU A 584 -5.12 -9.10 -23.71
C LEU A 584 -6.43 -8.31 -23.76
N GLU A 585 -7.23 -8.46 -24.84
CA GLU A 585 -8.59 -7.96 -24.83
C GLU A 585 -9.38 -8.57 -23.64
N PRO A 586 -10.24 -7.79 -22.98
CA PRO A 586 -10.94 -8.23 -21.80
C PRO A 586 -11.88 -9.40 -22.08
N THR A 587 -11.87 -10.38 -21.18
CA THR A 587 -12.65 -11.61 -21.32
C THR A 587 -14.01 -11.53 -20.60
N ASP A 588 -15.04 -12.14 -21.21
CA ASP A 588 -16.34 -12.40 -20.56
C ASP A 588 -16.26 -13.60 -19.60
N ASP A 589 -15.26 -14.47 -19.76
CA ASP A 589 -15.05 -15.63 -18.90
C ASP A 589 -14.37 -15.15 -17.61
N ARG A 590 -15.14 -15.16 -16.52
CA ARG A 590 -14.67 -14.74 -15.19
C ARG A 590 -14.45 -15.94 -14.28
N ASP A 591 -13.44 -15.85 -13.42
CA ASP A 591 -13.22 -16.80 -12.34
C ASP A 591 -14.29 -16.66 -11.23
N GLU A 592 -14.12 -17.35 -10.11
CA GLU A 592 -15.08 -17.26 -9.00
C GLU A 592 -15.01 -15.95 -8.21
N TYR A 593 -13.93 -15.19 -8.37
CA TYR A 593 -13.68 -13.88 -7.74
C TYR A 593 -14.00 -12.70 -8.67
N GLY A 594 -14.44 -12.97 -9.91
CA GLY A 594 -14.87 -11.97 -10.89
C GLY A 594 -13.77 -11.48 -11.83
N GLY A 595 -12.56 -12.02 -11.72
CA GLY A 595 -11.38 -11.66 -12.50
C GLY A 595 -11.18 -12.54 -13.73
N ARG A 596 -10.09 -12.30 -14.44
CA ARG A 596 -9.60 -13.16 -15.50
C ARG A 596 -9.06 -14.46 -14.87
N PRO A 597 -9.40 -15.64 -15.41
CA PRO A 597 -8.89 -16.89 -14.84
C PRO A 597 -7.37 -16.95 -14.85
N GLN A 598 -6.75 -17.39 -13.74
CA GLN A 598 -5.29 -17.45 -13.59
C GLN A 598 -4.62 -18.27 -14.71
N GLU A 599 -5.27 -19.32 -15.21
CA GLU A 599 -4.73 -20.12 -16.32
C GLU A 599 -4.68 -19.40 -17.69
N GLU A 600 -5.21 -18.18 -17.77
CA GLU A 600 -5.19 -17.30 -18.95
C GLU A 600 -4.21 -16.11 -18.79
N LEU A 601 -3.43 -16.11 -17.69
CA LEU A 601 -2.33 -15.19 -17.37
C LEU A 601 -0.98 -15.92 -17.52
N TRP A 602 0.13 -15.22 -17.31
CA TRP A 602 1.45 -15.85 -17.25
C TRP A 602 1.56 -16.77 -16.04
N ASP A 603 2.16 -17.94 -16.24
CA ASP A 603 2.50 -18.84 -15.14
C ASP A 603 3.55 -18.13 -14.26
N MET A 604 3.32 -18.10 -12.95
CA MET A 604 4.21 -17.45 -11.98
C MET A 604 4.55 -18.40 -10.82
N GLU A 605 5.77 -18.26 -10.33
CA GLU A 605 6.31 -19.02 -9.20
C GLU A 605 7.05 -18.06 -8.25
N GLU A 606 7.06 -18.36 -6.96
CA GLU A 606 7.83 -17.59 -5.98
C GLU A 606 9.29 -18.04 -5.96
N VAL A 607 10.21 -17.09 -6.07
CA VAL A 607 11.65 -17.34 -5.94
C VAL A 607 11.98 -17.52 -4.46
N MET A 608 12.60 -18.65 -4.13
CA MET A 608 13.01 -18.96 -2.77
C MET A 608 14.48 -18.61 -2.53
N PHE A 609 14.85 -18.25 -1.31
CA PHE A 609 16.22 -17.87 -0.97
C PHE A 609 16.93 -18.89 -0.08
N GLU A 610 18.16 -19.27 -0.44
CA GLU A 610 18.99 -20.13 0.40
C GLU A 610 19.53 -19.35 1.62
N GLY A 611 19.53 -19.99 2.79
CA GLY A 611 20.19 -19.45 3.99
C GLY A 611 19.32 -19.49 5.23
N ASN A 612 18.00 -19.61 5.06
CA ASN A 612 17.02 -19.75 6.13
C ASN A 612 16.07 -20.95 5.86
N GLU A 613 15.27 -21.32 6.86
CA GLU A 613 14.41 -22.52 6.79
C GLU A 613 13.13 -22.26 5.97
N ASP A 614 12.72 -20.99 5.86
CA ASP A 614 11.43 -20.57 5.29
C ASP A 614 11.53 -20.16 3.80
N GLY A 615 12.76 -19.91 3.33
CA GLY A 615 13.08 -19.47 1.97
C GLY A 615 12.88 -17.98 1.72
N GLU A 616 12.82 -17.16 2.77
CA GLU A 616 12.46 -15.74 2.73
C GLU A 616 13.66 -14.79 2.52
N LEU A 617 13.40 -13.56 2.06
CA LEU A 617 14.43 -12.54 1.84
C LEU A 617 14.75 -11.72 3.11
N TYR A 618 13.81 -11.61 4.06
CA TYR A 618 13.88 -10.74 5.24
C TYR A 618 14.23 -9.26 4.97
N HIS A 619 13.78 -8.75 3.82
CA HIS A 619 13.84 -7.33 3.47
C HIS A 619 12.50 -6.87 2.88
N PHE A 620 12.18 -5.59 3.00
CA PHE A 620 11.20 -4.96 2.13
C PHE A 620 11.80 -4.82 0.72
N VAL A 621 11.17 -5.42 -0.28
CA VAL A 621 11.60 -5.28 -1.69
C VAL A 621 11.15 -3.92 -2.19
N ARG A 622 12.09 -3.10 -2.69
CA ARG A 622 11.81 -1.70 -3.05
C ARG A 622 11.80 -1.45 -4.55
N GLN A 623 12.74 -2.06 -5.26
CA GLN A 623 12.83 -2.02 -6.73
C GLN A 623 13.76 -3.14 -7.21
N PHE A 624 13.91 -3.25 -8.53
CA PHE A 624 14.89 -4.12 -9.16
C PHE A 624 15.83 -3.32 -10.04
N GLY A 625 17.03 -3.85 -10.23
CA GLY A 625 18.05 -3.30 -11.12
C GLY A 625 18.46 -4.30 -12.17
N ARG A 626 19.09 -3.82 -13.23
CA ARG A 626 19.60 -4.66 -14.32
C ARG A 626 21.11 -4.50 -14.53
N GLY A 627 21.80 -5.63 -14.60
CA GLY A 627 23.22 -5.72 -14.95
C GLY A 627 23.48 -5.60 -16.44
N ALA A 628 24.73 -5.32 -16.81
CA ALA A 628 25.15 -5.15 -18.20
C ALA A 628 24.99 -6.44 -19.04
N ASP A 629 25.12 -7.61 -18.42
CA ASP A 629 25.00 -8.92 -19.08
C ASP A 629 23.58 -9.51 -18.95
N GLY A 630 22.64 -8.80 -18.30
CA GLY A 630 21.25 -9.22 -18.16
C GLY A 630 20.89 -9.85 -16.81
N GLU A 631 21.78 -9.73 -15.82
CA GLU A 631 21.49 -10.08 -14.42
C GLU A 631 20.42 -9.16 -13.85
N VAL A 632 19.68 -9.66 -12.85
CA VAL A 632 18.70 -8.87 -12.11
C VAL A 632 19.15 -8.76 -10.66
N TYR A 633 19.11 -7.53 -10.14
CA TYR A 633 19.47 -7.16 -8.79
C TYR A 633 18.21 -6.77 -8.01
N ILE A 634 18.18 -7.07 -6.71
CA ILE A 634 17.09 -6.71 -5.81
C ILE A 634 17.55 -5.49 -5.00
N LEU A 635 16.76 -4.42 -5.03
CA LEU A 635 16.96 -3.22 -4.21
C LEU A 635 16.01 -3.34 -3.03
N ALA A 636 16.54 -3.28 -1.82
CA ALA A 636 15.75 -3.59 -0.63
C ALA A 636 16.19 -2.76 0.58
N ASN A 637 15.39 -2.72 1.64
CA ASN A 637 15.80 -2.24 2.95
C ASN A 637 15.09 -3.00 4.07
N GLN A 638 15.45 -2.77 5.34
CA GLN A 638 14.87 -3.50 6.47
C GLN A 638 13.82 -2.69 7.24
N VAL A 639 13.57 -1.44 6.84
CA VAL A 639 12.71 -0.50 7.59
C VAL A 639 11.45 -0.10 6.78
N GLY A 640 11.40 -0.40 5.48
CA GLY A 640 10.25 -0.15 4.61
C GLY A 640 10.06 1.31 4.19
N VAL A 641 10.58 2.26 4.97
CA VAL A 641 10.47 3.71 4.75
C VAL A 641 11.80 4.36 4.36
N PRO A 642 11.83 5.60 3.81
CA PRO A 642 13.06 6.32 3.48
C PRO A 642 13.81 6.87 4.70
N GLN A 643 14.12 5.99 5.67
CA GLN A 643 14.83 6.34 6.90
C GLN A 643 15.85 5.25 7.27
N GLY A 644 16.88 5.65 8.03
CA GLY A 644 17.93 4.73 8.48
C GLY A 644 19.04 4.55 7.46
N ASP A 645 19.75 3.44 7.54
CA ASP A 645 20.91 3.09 6.69
C ASP A 645 20.91 1.59 6.34
N THR A 646 19.72 1.00 6.19
CA THR A 646 19.52 -0.44 5.96
C THR A 646 19.32 -0.82 4.50
N GLY A 647 19.42 0.16 3.58
CA GLY A 647 19.30 -0.05 2.16
C GLY A 647 20.44 -0.89 1.61
N VAL A 648 20.09 -1.86 0.76
CA VAL A 648 21.00 -2.82 0.14
C VAL A 648 20.68 -3.03 -1.34
N VAL A 649 21.71 -3.42 -2.10
CA VAL A 649 21.59 -3.99 -3.45
C VAL A 649 22.12 -5.42 -3.39
N LEU A 650 21.28 -6.37 -3.78
CA LEU A 650 21.55 -7.79 -3.74
C LEU A 650 21.60 -8.36 -5.16
N GLU A 651 22.68 -9.07 -5.50
CA GLU A 651 22.77 -9.85 -6.74
C GLU A 651 22.18 -11.24 -6.50
N MET A 652 21.25 -11.68 -7.35
CA MET A 652 20.81 -13.08 -7.32
C MET A 652 21.89 -13.97 -7.93
N VAL A 653 22.29 -15.01 -7.20
CA VAL A 653 23.32 -15.96 -7.62
C VAL A 653 22.81 -17.41 -7.55
N PRO A 654 23.46 -18.38 -8.22
CA PRO A 654 22.99 -19.77 -8.20
C PRO A 654 22.93 -20.37 -6.79
N GLU A 655 22.01 -21.30 -6.56
CA GLU A 655 21.92 -22.10 -5.32
C GLU A 655 23.30 -22.69 -4.93
N GLY A 656 23.67 -22.51 -3.66
CA GLY A 656 24.96 -22.93 -3.08
C GLY A 656 26.09 -21.92 -3.24
N GLU A 657 25.82 -20.78 -3.87
CA GLU A 657 26.67 -19.58 -3.94
C GLU A 657 26.01 -18.44 -3.13
N GLY A 658 26.73 -17.34 -2.88
CA GLY A 658 26.19 -16.24 -2.06
C GLY A 658 26.52 -16.29 -0.57
N GLU A 659 25.91 -15.35 0.15
CA GLU A 659 25.96 -15.15 1.60
C GLU A 659 24.72 -15.74 2.29
N GLU A 660 24.80 -16.01 3.60
CA GLU A 660 23.63 -16.43 4.37
C GLU A 660 22.78 -15.18 4.67
N ILE A 661 21.48 -15.22 4.36
CA ILE A 661 20.53 -14.18 4.75
C ILE A 661 20.25 -14.33 6.25
N GLU A 662 20.56 -13.30 7.04
CA GLU A 662 20.29 -13.29 8.48
C GLU A 662 18.88 -12.79 8.75
N GLU A 663 18.08 -13.58 9.47
CA GLU A 663 16.80 -13.16 10.04
C GLU A 663 17.04 -12.00 11.04
N PRO A 664 16.32 -10.87 10.91
CA PRO A 664 16.40 -9.77 11.87
C PRO A 664 16.02 -10.22 13.29
N ASP A 665 16.73 -9.71 14.30
CA ASP A 665 16.51 -10.04 15.72
C ASP A 665 15.09 -9.70 16.25
N ASP A 666 14.30 -8.89 15.51
CA ASP A 666 13.03 -8.30 15.93
C ASP A 666 11.85 -8.62 14.96
N ILE A 667 11.91 -9.71 14.15
CA ILE A 667 10.70 -10.19 13.48
C ILE A 667 9.76 -10.73 14.57
N GLU A 668 8.66 -10.04 14.82
CA GLU A 668 7.58 -10.58 15.63
C GLU A 668 6.80 -11.55 14.72
N GLU A 669 6.77 -12.84 15.09
CA GLU A 669 5.85 -13.80 14.47
C GLU A 669 4.42 -13.20 14.55
N PRO A 670 3.59 -13.32 13.50
CA PRO A 670 2.26 -12.73 13.51
C PRO A 670 1.49 -13.22 14.74
N ASP A 671 1.25 -12.32 15.70
CA ASP A 671 0.43 -12.60 16.87
C ASP A 671 -1.00 -12.86 16.37
N ASP A 672 -1.53 -14.06 16.61
CA ASP A 672 -2.94 -14.47 16.44
C ASP A 672 -3.92 -13.70 17.38
N GLU A 673 -3.66 -12.43 17.69
CA GLU A 673 -4.56 -11.59 18.48
C GLU A 673 -5.21 -10.54 17.57
N GLU A 674 -6.43 -10.85 17.09
CA GLU A 674 -7.32 -9.85 16.51
C GLU A 674 -7.57 -8.70 17.50
N GLU A 675 -6.91 -7.56 17.30
CA GLU A 675 -7.30 -6.32 17.98
C GLU A 675 -8.54 -5.71 17.29
N ASP A 676 -9.69 -5.90 17.93
CA ASP A 676 -11.01 -5.32 17.61
C ASP A 676 -10.93 -3.78 17.46
N PRO A 677 -11.19 -3.19 16.27
CA PRO A 677 -11.08 -1.75 16.05
C PRO A 677 -12.34 -1.04 16.53
N ALA A 678 -12.57 -1.06 17.85
CA ALA A 678 -13.63 -0.28 18.47
C ALA A 678 -13.36 -0.06 19.96
N GLU A 679 -12.56 0.95 20.33
CA GLU A 679 -12.83 1.89 21.45
C GLU A 679 -11.69 2.92 21.54
N ASP A 680 -11.68 3.94 20.69
CA ASP A 680 -10.93 5.18 20.99
C ASP A 680 -11.74 6.43 20.57
N GLU A 681 -12.87 6.62 21.25
CA GLU A 681 -13.45 7.95 21.45
C GLU A 681 -13.55 8.26 22.95
N GLU A 682 -12.78 9.27 23.37
CA GLU A 682 -13.06 10.29 24.39
C GLU A 682 -11.85 10.58 25.31
N ASP A 683 -11.10 11.66 25.02
CA ASP A 683 -10.71 12.65 26.05
C ASP A 683 -9.97 13.87 25.44
N ALA A 684 -10.72 14.75 24.75
CA ALA A 684 -10.29 16.12 24.49
C ALA A 684 -10.75 17.05 25.65
N GLU A 685 -9.89 17.26 26.66
CA GLU A 685 -10.11 18.31 27.67
C GLU A 685 -9.68 19.70 27.18
N ASP A 686 -10.68 20.57 27.06
CA ASP A 686 -10.68 22.03 26.86
C ASP A 686 -9.84 22.81 27.90
N PRO A 687 -8.91 23.71 27.50
CA PRO A 687 -8.32 24.66 28.42
C PRO A 687 -8.63 26.12 28.04
N ASP A 688 -9.73 26.66 28.56
CA ASP A 688 -9.93 28.11 28.71
C ASP A 688 -10.51 28.47 30.10
N GLU A 689 -9.67 29.02 30.98
CA GLU A 689 -9.83 30.34 31.64
C GLU A 689 -9.02 30.48 32.96
N ASP A 690 -8.22 31.55 32.99
CA ASP A 690 -7.87 32.44 34.10
C ASP A 690 -6.96 31.97 35.26
N GLU A 691 -5.75 32.54 35.33
CA GLU A 691 -5.31 33.25 36.56
C GLU A 691 -4.53 34.55 36.26
N ASP A 692 -4.97 35.61 36.95
CA ASP A 692 -4.44 36.96 37.04
C ASP A 692 -2.99 37.04 37.56
N ASP A 693 -2.20 38.00 37.08
CA ASP A 693 -1.22 38.69 37.93
C ASP A 693 -0.99 40.15 37.50
N GLU A 694 -1.37 41.08 38.38
CA GLU A 694 -1.06 42.50 38.32
C GLU A 694 0.39 42.76 38.80
N ASP A 695 1.12 43.69 38.16
CA ASP A 695 1.96 44.63 38.92
C ASP A 695 2.35 45.91 38.15
N GLU A 696 2.31 47.02 38.88
CA GLU A 696 2.32 48.41 38.43
C GLU A 696 3.71 49.00 38.07
N HIS A 697 3.69 49.91 37.07
CA HIS A 697 4.52 51.12 36.78
C HIS A 697 5.64 51.60 37.75
N PRO A 698 6.68 52.37 37.30
CA PRO A 698 6.46 53.77 36.85
C PRO A 698 7.49 54.46 35.91
N GLY A 699 7.08 55.57 35.26
CA GLY A 699 7.83 56.84 35.33
C GLY A 699 8.10 57.63 34.05
N ASP A 700 7.28 58.65 33.78
CA ASP A 700 7.59 59.82 32.93
C ASP A 700 8.55 60.81 33.62
N VAL A 701 9.47 61.43 32.87
CA VAL A 701 9.83 62.87 33.05
C VAL A 701 10.37 63.49 31.76
N ASP A 702 9.82 64.68 31.44
CA ASP A 702 10.10 65.63 30.37
C ASP A 702 11.54 66.22 30.31
N GLU A 703 11.97 66.71 29.13
CA GLU A 703 12.26 68.15 28.84
C GLU A 703 12.81 68.39 27.41
N GLU A 704 12.26 69.42 26.74
CA GLU A 704 12.50 69.93 25.37
C GLU A 704 13.79 70.83 25.22
N PRO A 705 13.95 71.73 24.21
CA PRO A 705 14.27 71.58 22.77
C PRO A 705 15.45 72.50 22.28
N ASP A 706 15.56 72.65 20.95
CA ASP A 706 16.07 73.78 20.15
C ASP A 706 17.55 73.85 19.67
N ASP A 707 17.66 73.74 18.34
CA ASP A 707 18.23 74.71 17.38
C ASP A 707 19.72 74.73 16.95
N GLU A 708 19.85 74.72 15.61
CA GLU A 708 20.74 75.51 14.73
C GLU A 708 22.24 75.16 14.68
N ASP A 709 22.74 74.64 13.54
CA ASP A 709 23.13 75.44 12.36
C ASP A 709 24.09 74.70 11.39
N GLU A 710 23.80 74.89 10.10
CA GLU A 710 24.70 75.10 8.96
C GLU A 710 26.05 74.34 8.83
N ASN A 711 26.18 73.56 7.76
CA ASN A 711 27.11 73.88 6.66
C ASN A 711 26.83 73.00 5.43
N GLY A 712 26.67 73.67 4.29
CA GLY A 712 26.51 73.05 2.99
C GLY A 712 27.78 73.04 2.14
N GLU A 713 27.57 72.43 0.97
CA GLU A 713 28.08 72.76 -0.36
C GLU A 713 29.50 72.32 -0.81
N ASN A 714 29.45 71.59 -1.94
CA ASN A 714 30.28 71.71 -3.17
C ASN A 714 31.58 70.88 -3.24
N ASP A 715 31.97 70.23 -4.35
CA ASP A 715 31.65 70.28 -5.80
C ASP A 715 32.05 68.90 -6.43
N GLU A 716 31.25 68.28 -7.30
CA GLU A 716 31.24 68.30 -8.79
C GLU A 716 32.42 67.61 -9.54
N ASN A 717 32.06 66.56 -10.31
CA ASN A 717 32.27 66.40 -11.77
C ASN A 717 31.59 65.06 -12.20
N ASP A 718 30.45 65.08 -12.91
CA ASP A 718 30.29 65.23 -14.38
C ASP A 718 30.78 63.98 -15.16
N GLU A 719 30.05 63.36 -16.11
CA GLU A 719 28.74 63.60 -16.73
C GLU A 719 28.43 62.45 -17.73
N ASN A 720 27.13 62.17 -17.93
CA ASN A 720 26.43 61.60 -19.11
C ASN A 720 26.81 60.21 -19.68
N GLY A 721 25.88 59.31 -20.03
CA GLY A 721 24.42 59.43 -20.17
C GLY A 721 23.96 58.79 -21.50
N THR A 722 22.77 58.16 -21.48
CA THR A 722 21.78 57.96 -22.58
C THR A 722 22.19 57.05 -23.75
N ASP A 723 21.32 56.31 -24.44
CA ASP A 723 19.91 55.87 -24.34
C ASP A 723 19.73 54.87 -25.51
N ASP A 724 18.87 53.87 -25.30
CA ASP A 724 17.82 53.31 -26.19
C ASP A 724 18.00 52.91 -27.67
N ASP A 725 17.10 51.97 -27.99
CA ASP A 725 16.49 51.56 -29.28
C ASP A 725 17.26 50.48 -30.08
N GLU A 726 16.64 49.38 -30.54
CA GLU A 726 15.24 49.15 -30.92
C GLU A 726 14.94 47.64 -30.95
#